data_AF-A0A7S0FMB7-F1
#
_entry.id   AF-A0A7S0FMB7-F1
#
_cell.length_a   1.000
_cell.length_b   1.000
_cell.length_c   1.000
_cell.angle_alpha   90.00
_cell.angle_beta   90.00
_cell.angle_gamma   90.00
#
_symmetry.space_group_name_H-M   'P 1'
#
loop_
_entity.id
_entity.type
_entity.pdbx_description
1 polymer ?
#
loop_
_entity_poly.entity_id
_entity_poly.type
_entity_poly.pdbx_seq_one_letter_code
_entity_poly.pdbx_strand_id
1 'polypeptide(L)'
;TRKKIPRLWGMVNHGARIKFLVVFAWLGFVSSLRHRAPNADAHEKYAIAMGWFFEDREPPRDTASIAKVFCPAVLSMRLAAQQAEAAMVQLDVPVPPIEQLLVTNRSTLPAEIREFMTARGVSVMEVDDDALQGKVRSTWHGGKNWRHIVNVMKLAPLWRADWGYAAVHVIDWDNFFLGPVDLLTPSAHRGLAFVRPGRMTPTNGGLAAMRPSLQVRDSVAHALEHGFSYRDGWGGNYSLKDLALSKAYSDRYCLESPGNTCCKEVPRSPWCFAASDVDQGLLFHLMIDGGRKSACPPFGDDCPSFNCHHATLQPKPWELEEMLRQVEQGTLHVWPDSVSEYYSSIDRFWNRVGPLAERMFRNDQVCGTFFDGQHELYHQRLAPQNTAFFRQPVDTKRGQQRKPVMWVHVHKNGGTSMCEWAQDTEQVVEPNDGTCNSVDLHDTFFPDGIGQKRQWTTCADRAEYFRDHRFTWGQLEREINPGDLCKDDFLYGITLRDPVSRIESYANWNSNAVNGAEWKGYMSCIQRRNASACPAVEGRPIARVNWGYREWDNFNIRVLGGYDVMRLPPGGVNASHLAAAVDLLEQFDLVLLLEDLESGCTMAEMKRVLGWSPKGESPHARENDHSQVVFTEGQRAAWARINRFDVQLYTHF
;
A
#
# COMPACT_ATOMS: atom_id res chain seq x y z
N THR A 1 -1.40 3.26 67.11
CA THR A 1 -2.47 2.43 66.50
C THR A 1 -1.81 1.16 65.93
N ARG A 2 -1.64 0.06 66.71
CA ARG A 2 -2.49 -1.17 66.74
C ARG A 2 -2.82 -1.65 65.31
N LYS A 3 -2.44 -2.83 64.77
CA LYS A 3 -2.42 -4.27 65.20
C LYS A 3 -1.54 -5.06 64.19
N LYS A 4 -0.59 -5.97 64.55
CA LYS A 4 -0.68 -7.40 64.94
C LYS A 4 -1.58 -8.31 64.09
N ILE A 5 -1.04 -9.37 63.46
CA ILE A 5 -1.47 -10.81 63.45
C ILE A 5 -0.24 -11.70 63.02
N PRO A 6 -0.19 -13.06 63.15
CA PRO A 6 0.40 -13.80 64.28
C PRO A 6 1.47 -14.88 63.91
N ARG A 7 2.11 -15.43 64.95
CA ARG A 7 2.84 -16.73 65.00
C ARG A 7 1.96 -17.82 65.63
N LEU A 8 2.12 -19.07 65.18
CA LEU A 8 1.81 -20.37 65.86
C LEU A 8 2.75 -21.41 65.17
N TRP A 9 3.80 -22.00 65.74
CA TRP A 9 4.05 -22.93 66.88
C TRP A 9 3.68 -24.42 66.66
N GLY A 10 4.65 -25.32 66.96
CA GLY A 10 4.55 -26.79 67.16
C GLY A 10 5.39 -27.62 66.15
N MET A 11 6.63 -28.12 66.38
CA MET A 11 7.21 -29.03 67.42
C MET A 11 6.46 -30.38 67.49
N VAL A 12 6.99 -31.62 67.46
CA VAL A 12 8.30 -32.34 67.69
C VAL A 12 8.13 -33.75 67.02
N ASN A 13 9.11 -34.50 66.46
CA ASN A 13 10.01 -35.51 67.10
C ASN A 13 10.62 -36.42 65.99
N HIS A 14 11.95 -36.48 65.83
CA HIS A 14 12.89 -37.54 66.27
C HIS A 14 12.93 -38.85 65.43
N GLY A 15 14.09 -39.12 64.82
CA GLY A 15 14.72 -40.44 64.93
C GLY A 15 15.34 -41.07 63.67
N ALA A 16 16.66 -40.87 63.49
CA ALA A 16 17.64 -41.82 62.91
C ALA A 16 17.53 -42.17 61.39
N ARG A 17 18.57 -42.37 60.59
CA ARG A 17 20.04 -42.45 60.73
C ARG A 17 20.64 -42.60 59.30
N ILE A 18 21.94 -42.30 59.16
CA ILE A 18 22.92 -42.80 58.17
C ILE A 18 23.29 -41.89 56.97
N LYS A 19 24.45 -41.24 57.17
CA LYS A 19 25.64 -41.06 56.31
C LYS A 19 25.43 -40.70 54.82
N PHE A 20 26.02 -39.59 54.38
CA PHE A 20 27.31 -39.63 53.67
C PHE A 20 27.99 -38.25 53.65
N LEU A 21 29.30 -38.30 53.81
CA LEU A 21 30.28 -37.22 53.78
C LEU A 21 30.61 -36.91 52.30
N VAL A 22 30.46 -35.66 51.83
CA VAL A 22 31.20 -35.17 50.66
C VAL A 22 31.63 -33.73 50.91
N VAL A 23 32.94 -33.56 50.77
CA VAL A 23 33.75 -32.36 50.97
C VAL A 23 33.73 -31.48 49.72
N PHE A 24 33.76 -30.17 49.94
CA PHE A 24 33.98 -29.10 48.96
C PHE A 24 35.25 -29.31 48.10
N ALA A 25 35.13 -29.23 46.78
CA ALA A 25 36.11 -28.61 45.88
C ALA A 25 35.58 -28.57 44.43
N TRP A 26 35.05 -27.42 43.99
CA TRP A 26 35.00 -27.09 42.56
C TRP A 26 35.17 -25.58 42.39
N LEU A 27 36.43 -25.17 42.31
CA LEU A 27 36.87 -23.89 41.76
C LEU A 27 37.55 -24.21 40.43
N GLY A 28 37.13 -23.53 39.37
CA GLY A 28 37.95 -23.34 38.17
C GLY A 28 37.47 -24.02 36.90
N PHE A 29 36.31 -23.65 36.36
CA PHE A 29 36.09 -23.63 34.90
C PHE A 29 35.01 -22.58 34.55
N VAL A 30 35.26 -21.32 34.88
CA VAL A 30 34.58 -20.20 34.21
C VAL A 30 35.37 -19.95 32.93
N SER A 31 35.01 -20.67 31.87
CA SER A 31 35.40 -20.30 30.51
C SER A 31 34.85 -18.90 30.26
N SER A 32 35.74 -17.91 30.16
CA SER A 32 35.35 -16.59 29.71
C SER A 32 34.93 -16.72 28.25
N LEU A 33 33.63 -16.79 28.00
CA LEU A 33 33.03 -16.39 26.73
C LEU A 33 33.27 -14.88 26.59
N ARG A 34 34.50 -14.50 26.22
CA ARG A 34 34.76 -13.19 25.65
C ARG A 34 33.92 -13.13 24.38
N HIS A 35 32.83 -12.39 24.42
CA HIS A 35 32.24 -11.86 23.18
C HIS A 35 33.37 -11.16 22.44
N ARG A 36 33.91 -11.82 21.40
CA ARG A 36 34.78 -11.15 20.43
C ARG A 36 33.96 -9.97 19.94
N ALA A 37 34.49 -8.76 20.14
CA ALA A 37 33.97 -7.60 19.44
C ALA A 37 33.91 -7.98 17.96
N PRO A 38 32.78 -7.73 17.27
CA PRO A 38 32.67 -8.04 15.86
C PRO A 38 33.86 -7.41 15.14
N ASN A 39 34.56 -8.21 14.32
CA ASN A 39 35.67 -7.72 13.50
C ASN A 39 35.16 -6.49 12.74
N ALA A 40 35.79 -5.32 12.98
CA ALA A 40 35.41 -4.06 12.34
C ALA A 40 35.54 -4.09 10.80
N ASP A 41 36.16 -5.15 10.26
CA ASP A 41 36.41 -5.34 8.83
C ASP A 41 35.44 -6.34 8.16
N ALA A 42 34.47 -6.90 8.89
CA ALA A 42 33.45 -7.74 8.25
C ALA A 42 32.44 -6.83 7.52
N HIS A 43 32.55 -6.76 6.19
CA HIS A 43 31.56 -6.06 5.35
C HIS A 43 30.14 -6.50 5.73
N GLU A 44 29.26 -5.53 5.95
CA GLU A 44 27.85 -5.81 6.17
C GLU A 44 27.29 -6.58 4.96
N LYS A 45 26.49 -7.61 5.19
CA LYS A 45 25.75 -8.32 4.16
C LYS A 45 24.29 -8.41 4.55
N TYR A 46 23.42 -8.28 3.56
CA TYR A 46 21.97 -8.36 3.73
C TYR A 46 21.43 -9.63 3.07
N ALA A 47 20.20 -9.99 3.40
CA ALA A 47 19.54 -11.11 2.75
C ALA A 47 18.06 -10.84 2.45
N ILE A 48 17.60 -11.37 1.31
CA ILE A 48 16.20 -11.66 1.04
C ILE A 48 16.00 -13.15 1.30
N ALA A 49 15.09 -13.52 2.20
CA ALA A 49 14.90 -14.89 2.60
C ALA A 49 13.46 -15.35 2.39
N MET A 50 13.31 -16.63 2.06
CA MET A 50 12.02 -17.27 1.82
C MET A 50 12.02 -18.67 2.44
N GLY A 51 10.94 -19.06 3.10
CA GLY A 51 10.80 -20.42 3.64
C GLY A 51 10.07 -21.36 2.69
N TRP A 52 10.58 -22.58 2.54
CA TRP A 52 9.91 -23.64 1.79
C TRP A 52 10.15 -24.99 2.44
N PHE A 53 9.08 -25.73 2.76
CA PHE A 53 9.15 -26.98 3.53
C PHE A 53 8.22 -28.04 2.94
N PHE A 54 8.76 -29.24 2.74
CA PHE A 54 8.02 -30.41 2.27
C PHE A 54 7.86 -31.39 3.43
N GLU A 55 6.65 -31.59 3.95
CA GLU A 55 6.42 -32.57 5.03
C GLU A 55 5.68 -33.81 4.51
N ASP A 56 4.51 -33.63 3.87
CA ASP A 56 3.67 -34.76 3.41
C ASP A 56 3.33 -34.73 1.91
N ARG A 57 3.85 -33.73 1.18
CA ARG A 57 3.64 -33.62 -0.27
C ARG A 57 4.87 -34.15 -0.98
N GLU A 58 4.65 -35.00 -1.98
CA GLU A 58 5.72 -35.37 -2.88
C GLU A 58 6.23 -34.09 -3.58
N PRO A 59 7.51 -33.74 -3.41
CA PRO A 59 8.07 -32.57 -4.05
C PRO A 59 8.08 -32.75 -5.56
N PRO A 60 7.97 -31.66 -6.35
CA PRO A 60 8.04 -31.76 -7.80
C PRO A 60 9.41 -32.31 -8.20
N ARG A 61 9.43 -33.28 -9.11
CA ARG A 61 10.66 -33.95 -9.56
C ARG A 61 11.05 -33.61 -10.99
N ASP A 62 10.08 -33.36 -11.85
CA ASP A 62 10.35 -32.97 -13.23
C ASP A 62 10.59 -31.46 -13.34
N THR A 63 11.38 -31.07 -14.34
CA THR A 63 11.79 -29.68 -14.56
C THR A 63 10.60 -28.72 -14.70
N ALA A 64 9.51 -29.14 -15.34
CA ALA A 64 8.35 -28.27 -15.56
C ALA A 64 7.59 -28.00 -14.25
N SER A 65 7.36 -29.04 -13.45
CA SER A 65 6.74 -28.89 -12.13
C SER A 65 7.63 -28.11 -11.16
N ILE A 66 8.95 -28.29 -11.21
CA ILE A 66 9.91 -27.49 -10.43
C ILE A 66 9.82 -26.02 -10.87
N ALA A 67 9.86 -25.74 -12.17
CA ALA A 67 9.78 -24.40 -12.71
C ALA A 67 8.50 -23.68 -12.30
N LYS A 68 7.35 -24.35 -12.40
CA LYS A 68 6.04 -23.83 -12.00
C LYS A 68 6.02 -23.33 -10.56
N VAL A 69 6.71 -24.03 -9.67
CA VAL A 69 6.75 -23.71 -8.23
C VAL A 69 7.83 -22.70 -7.90
N PHE A 70 9.04 -22.90 -8.42
CA PHE A 70 10.23 -22.17 -7.95
C PHE A 70 10.65 -20.99 -8.83
N CYS A 71 10.23 -20.90 -10.10
CA CYS A 71 10.49 -19.68 -10.88
C CYS A 71 9.82 -18.42 -10.30
N PRO A 72 8.56 -18.46 -9.84
CA PRO A 72 7.93 -17.34 -9.13
C PRO A 72 8.65 -16.98 -7.82
N ALA A 73 9.12 -17.98 -7.07
CA ALA A 73 9.92 -17.76 -5.87
C ALA A 73 11.24 -17.02 -6.18
N VAL A 74 11.98 -17.47 -7.20
CA VAL A 74 13.21 -16.80 -7.66
C VAL A 74 12.91 -15.38 -8.16
N LEU A 75 11.81 -15.19 -8.90
CA LEU A 75 11.38 -13.88 -9.37
C LEU A 75 11.12 -12.91 -8.21
N SER A 76 10.35 -13.37 -7.22
CA SER A 76 10.01 -12.62 -6.01
C SER A 76 11.27 -12.15 -5.26
N MET A 77 12.23 -13.05 -5.04
CA MET A 77 13.49 -12.71 -4.37
C MET A 77 14.36 -11.75 -5.18
N ARG A 78 14.48 -11.95 -6.50
CA ARG A 78 15.25 -11.06 -7.39
C ARG A 78 14.66 -9.66 -7.43
N LEU A 79 13.33 -9.55 -7.52
CA LEU A 79 12.66 -8.25 -7.47
C LEU A 79 12.88 -7.56 -6.13
N ALA A 80 12.70 -8.26 -5.02
CA ALA A 80 12.94 -7.68 -3.69
C ALA A 80 14.38 -7.16 -3.53
N ALA A 81 15.38 -7.95 -3.97
CA ALA A 81 16.78 -7.55 -3.94
C ALA A 81 17.04 -6.32 -4.83
N GLN A 82 16.62 -6.37 -6.10
CA GLN A 82 16.83 -5.27 -7.04
C GLN A 82 16.15 -3.97 -6.59
N GLN A 83 14.93 -4.04 -6.03
CA GLN A 83 14.24 -2.85 -5.54
C GLN A 83 14.89 -2.28 -4.27
N ALA A 84 15.47 -3.12 -3.42
CA ALA A 84 16.24 -2.65 -2.27
C ALA A 84 17.54 -1.96 -2.72
N GLU A 85 18.28 -2.55 -3.65
CA GLU A 85 19.49 -1.95 -4.24
C GLU A 85 19.16 -0.61 -4.90
N ALA A 86 18.11 -0.55 -5.71
CA ALA A 86 17.67 0.68 -6.37
C ALA A 86 17.33 1.80 -5.37
N ALA A 87 16.65 1.46 -4.26
CA ALA A 87 16.35 2.44 -3.21
C ALA A 87 17.60 2.90 -2.47
N MET A 88 18.54 2.00 -2.17
CA MET A 88 19.82 2.37 -1.55
C MET A 88 20.62 3.33 -2.43
N VAL A 89 20.69 3.06 -3.74
CA VAL A 89 21.31 3.97 -4.72
C VAL A 89 20.63 5.34 -4.74
N GLN A 90 19.29 5.38 -4.71
CA GLN A 90 18.53 6.63 -4.67
C GLN A 90 18.76 7.44 -3.38
N LEU A 91 19.02 6.75 -2.27
CA LEU A 91 19.28 7.36 -0.96
C LEU A 91 20.76 7.71 -0.74
N ASP A 92 21.63 7.47 -1.71
CA ASP A 92 23.10 7.65 -1.59
C ASP A 92 23.69 6.91 -0.39
N VAL A 93 23.18 5.70 -0.11
CA VAL A 93 23.74 4.81 0.91
C VAL A 93 24.53 3.67 0.26
N PRO A 94 25.62 3.17 0.89
CA PRO A 94 26.34 2.02 0.38
C PRO A 94 25.40 0.84 0.15
N VAL A 95 25.57 0.13 -0.97
CA VAL A 95 24.79 -1.06 -1.31
C VAL A 95 25.59 -2.29 -0.90
N PRO A 96 25.27 -2.94 0.24
CA PRO A 96 25.99 -4.13 0.65
C PRO A 96 25.51 -5.34 -0.18
N PRO A 97 26.29 -6.42 -0.26
CA PRO A 97 25.83 -7.63 -0.95
C PRO A 97 24.50 -8.12 -0.39
N ILE A 98 23.50 -8.30 -1.26
CA ILE A 98 22.19 -8.84 -0.90
C ILE A 98 22.10 -10.29 -1.39
N GLU A 99 22.20 -11.24 -0.46
CA GLU A 99 22.06 -12.66 -0.77
C GLU A 99 20.59 -13.09 -0.83
N GLN A 100 20.26 -14.06 -1.69
CA GLN A 100 18.92 -14.65 -1.76
C GLN A 100 18.95 -16.02 -1.10
N LEU A 101 18.06 -16.27 -0.13
CA LEU A 101 18.09 -17.46 0.71
C LEU A 101 16.78 -18.25 0.59
N LEU A 102 16.89 -19.53 0.23
CA LEU A 102 15.81 -20.50 0.39
C LEU A 102 16.03 -21.30 1.68
N VAL A 103 15.17 -21.06 2.66
CA VAL A 103 15.21 -21.67 3.99
C VAL A 103 14.36 -22.93 4.00
N THR A 104 14.96 -24.08 4.31
CA THR A 104 14.31 -25.38 4.15
C THR A 104 14.92 -26.43 5.10
N ASN A 105 14.27 -27.59 5.16
CA ASN A 105 14.86 -28.82 5.68
C ASN A 105 15.63 -29.53 4.56
N ARG A 106 16.92 -29.78 4.76
CA ARG A 106 17.78 -30.41 3.75
C ARG A 106 17.31 -31.82 3.44
N SER A 107 16.91 -32.54 4.49
CA SER A 107 16.45 -33.92 4.44
C SER A 107 15.21 -34.12 3.56
N THR A 108 14.40 -33.08 3.40
CA THR A 108 13.13 -33.14 2.65
C THR A 108 13.17 -32.44 1.29
N LEU A 109 14.18 -31.60 1.03
CA LEU A 109 14.32 -30.92 -0.25
C LEU A 109 15.05 -31.84 -1.24
N PRO A 110 14.46 -32.22 -2.39
CA PRO A 110 15.17 -32.97 -3.44
C PRO A 110 16.43 -32.28 -3.93
N ALA A 111 17.39 -33.08 -4.44
CA ALA A 111 18.65 -32.56 -4.96
C ALA A 111 18.42 -31.67 -6.19
N GLU A 112 17.47 -32.05 -7.04
CA GLU A 112 17.08 -31.37 -8.26
C GLU A 112 16.58 -29.95 -7.97
N ILE A 113 15.80 -29.77 -6.88
CA ILE A 113 15.35 -28.44 -6.46
C ILE A 113 16.52 -27.63 -5.88
N ARG A 114 17.41 -28.24 -5.09
CA ARG A 114 18.61 -27.53 -4.59
C ARG A 114 19.49 -27.02 -5.72
N GLU A 115 19.76 -27.89 -6.70
CA GLU A 115 20.53 -27.55 -7.90
C GLU A 115 19.82 -26.45 -8.70
N PHE A 116 18.50 -26.57 -8.88
CA PHE A 116 17.68 -25.56 -9.56
C PHE A 116 17.79 -24.18 -8.92
N MET A 117 17.72 -24.08 -7.60
CA MET A 117 17.80 -22.82 -6.85
C MET A 117 19.22 -22.26 -6.86
N THR A 118 20.23 -23.11 -6.62
CA THR A 118 21.64 -22.73 -6.59
C THR A 118 22.10 -22.22 -7.95
N ALA A 119 21.70 -22.87 -9.04
CA ALA A 119 22.01 -22.45 -10.41
C ALA A 119 21.45 -21.06 -10.75
N ARG A 120 20.51 -20.52 -9.95
CA ARG A 120 19.88 -19.21 -10.12
C ARG A 120 20.35 -18.16 -9.11
N GLY A 121 21.40 -18.48 -8.34
CA GLY A 121 22.00 -17.58 -7.35
C GLY A 121 21.28 -17.57 -6.00
N VAL A 122 20.43 -18.57 -5.72
CA VAL A 122 19.76 -18.69 -4.42
C VAL A 122 20.49 -19.71 -3.55
N SER A 123 20.97 -19.26 -2.40
CA SER A 123 21.59 -20.11 -1.38
C SER A 123 20.53 -20.91 -0.64
N VAL A 124 20.70 -22.23 -0.57
CA VAL A 124 19.81 -23.10 0.20
C VAL A 124 20.31 -23.18 1.65
N MET A 125 19.53 -22.64 2.58
CA MET A 125 19.86 -22.54 4.00
C MET A 125 19.12 -23.62 4.80
N GLU A 126 19.88 -24.38 5.58
CA GLU A 126 19.37 -25.51 6.34
C GLU A 126 18.95 -25.09 7.75
N VAL A 127 17.79 -25.57 8.20
CA VAL A 127 17.28 -25.31 9.56
C VAL A 127 17.04 -26.55 10.41
N ASP A 128 17.40 -27.74 9.90
CA ASP A 128 17.15 -29.02 10.57
C ASP A 128 17.85 -29.13 11.95
N ASP A 129 19.02 -28.50 12.12
CA ASP A 129 19.79 -28.54 13.37
C ASP A 129 19.36 -27.47 14.40
N ASP A 130 18.38 -26.63 14.08
CA ASP A 130 17.93 -25.59 15.01
C ASP A 130 16.97 -26.17 16.06
N ALA A 131 17.42 -26.23 17.32
CA ALA A 131 16.59 -26.69 18.44
C ALA A 131 15.25 -25.93 18.55
N LEU A 132 15.20 -24.65 18.15
CA LEU A 132 13.97 -23.86 18.16
C LEU A 132 12.99 -24.35 17.09
N GLN A 133 13.47 -24.79 15.93
CA GLN A 133 12.64 -25.41 14.90
C GLN A 133 12.06 -26.75 15.38
N GLY A 134 12.87 -27.56 16.08
CA GLY A 134 12.38 -28.77 16.74
C GLY A 134 11.23 -28.47 17.71
N LYS A 135 11.33 -27.34 18.44
CA LYS A 135 10.26 -26.87 19.33
C LYS A 135 9.03 -26.38 18.56
N VAL A 136 9.19 -25.62 17.47
CA VAL A 136 8.07 -25.23 16.59
C VAL A 136 7.32 -26.47 16.14
N ARG A 137 8.04 -27.47 15.62
CA ARG A 137 7.42 -28.73 15.19
C ARG A 137 6.68 -29.41 16.35
N SER A 138 7.30 -29.55 17.53
CA SER A 138 6.68 -30.21 18.68
C SER A 138 5.49 -29.46 19.29
N THR A 139 5.46 -28.13 19.26
CA THR A 139 4.33 -27.31 19.76
C THR A 139 3.04 -27.59 18.97
N TRP A 140 3.14 -27.88 17.66
CA TRP A 140 1.99 -28.18 16.80
C TRP A 140 1.88 -29.66 16.37
N HIS A 141 2.80 -30.53 16.82
CA HIS A 141 2.70 -31.97 16.58
C HIS A 141 1.52 -32.57 17.36
N GLY A 142 0.51 -33.07 16.64
CA GLY A 142 -0.69 -33.69 17.20
C GLY A 142 -2.01 -33.29 16.53
N GLY A 143 -2.00 -32.29 15.64
CA GLY A 143 -3.15 -31.87 14.84
C GLY A 143 -2.75 -31.56 13.40
N LYS A 144 -3.69 -31.70 12.45
CA LYS A 144 -3.52 -31.58 10.99
C LYS A 144 -3.08 -30.19 10.46
N ASN A 145 -2.44 -29.35 11.27
CA ASN A 145 -2.15 -27.95 10.94
C ASN A 145 -0.70 -27.71 10.53
N TRP A 146 -0.15 -28.53 9.62
CA TRP A 146 1.19 -28.34 9.03
C TRP A 146 1.41 -26.91 8.50
N ARG A 147 0.34 -26.26 8.02
CA ARG A 147 0.38 -24.87 7.56
C ARG A 147 0.88 -23.92 8.65
N HIS A 148 0.50 -24.15 9.90
CA HIS A 148 0.91 -23.33 11.03
C HIS A 148 2.40 -23.50 11.31
N ILE A 149 2.89 -24.76 11.26
CA ILE A 149 4.31 -25.08 11.38
C ILE A 149 5.08 -24.32 10.30
N VAL A 150 4.73 -24.48 9.02
CA VAL A 150 5.42 -23.82 7.90
C VAL A 150 5.43 -22.30 8.02
N ASN A 151 4.30 -21.71 8.42
CA ASN A 151 4.18 -20.27 8.64
C ASN A 151 5.16 -19.76 9.71
N VAL A 152 5.35 -20.49 10.81
CA VAL A 152 6.33 -20.12 11.83
C VAL A 152 7.75 -20.45 11.38
N MET A 153 7.97 -21.61 10.76
CA MET A 153 9.29 -22.07 10.33
C MET A 153 9.94 -21.11 9.31
N LYS A 154 9.18 -20.49 8.40
CA LYS A 154 9.72 -19.51 7.43
C LYS A 154 10.34 -18.27 8.09
N LEU A 155 10.02 -17.99 9.35
CA LEU A 155 10.58 -16.88 10.12
C LEU A 155 11.98 -17.19 10.68
N ALA A 156 12.51 -18.41 10.48
CA ALA A 156 13.86 -18.81 10.94
C ALA A 156 14.95 -17.75 10.75
N PRO A 157 15.07 -17.12 9.57
CA PRO A 157 16.16 -16.19 9.32
C PRO A 157 16.21 -15.03 10.31
N LEU A 158 15.07 -14.68 10.93
CA LEU A 158 14.95 -13.59 11.88
C LEU A 158 15.62 -13.90 13.24
N TRP A 159 15.84 -15.17 13.56
CA TRP A 159 16.50 -15.59 14.81
C TRP A 159 17.81 -16.35 14.60
N ARG A 160 18.27 -16.48 13.36
CA ARG A 160 19.56 -17.10 13.01
C ARG A 160 20.68 -16.05 12.97
N ALA A 161 20.98 -15.49 14.14
CA ALA A 161 22.09 -14.54 14.31
C ALA A 161 23.45 -15.14 13.91
N ASP A 162 23.58 -16.46 13.96
CA ASP A 162 24.75 -17.22 13.53
C ASP A 162 25.01 -17.18 12.03
N TRP A 163 24.04 -16.77 11.21
CA TRP A 163 24.21 -16.63 9.76
C TRP A 163 24.97 -15.35 9.35
N GLY A 164 25.15 -14.41 10.28
CA GLY A 164 26.00 -13.24 10.07
C GLY A 164 25.44 -12.17 9.13
N TYR A 165 24.12 -12.08 8.97
CA TYR A 165 23.48 -11.00 8.21
C TYR A 165 23.19 -9.80 9.11
N ALA A 166 23.43 -8.60 8.59
CA ALA A 166 23.12 -7.35 9.30
C ALA A 166 21.61 -7.03 9.27
N ALA A 167 20.92 -7.42 8.20
CA ALA A 167 19.46 -7.39 8.08
C ALA A 167 18.97 -8.53 7.19
N VAL A 168 17.77 -9.02 7.48
CA VAL A 168 17.08 -10.02 6.64
C VAL A 168 15.66 -9.53 6.36
N HIS A 169 15.27 -9.62 5.09
CA HIS A 169 13.92 -9.38 4.61
C HIS A 169 13.29 -10.73 4.24
N VAL A 170 12.42 -11.23 5.11
CA VAL A 170 11.63 -12.44 4.88
C VAL A 170 10.41 -12.10 4.04
N ILE A 171 10.24 -12.81 2.92
CA ILE A 171 9.13 -12.65 1.99
C ILE A 171 8.46 -13.99 1.67
N ASP A 172 7.15 -13.98 1.43
CA ASP A 172 6.48 -15.12 0.78
C ASP A 172 6.74 -15.10 -0.73
N TRP A 173 6.70 -16.28 -1.33
CA TRP A 173 6.99 -16.53 -2.75
C TRP A 173 6.05 -15.84 -3.74
N ASP A 174 4.93 -15.31 -3.27
CA ASP A 174 3.93 -14.59 -4.03
C ASP A 174 3.94 -13.06 -3.79
N ASN A 175 5.04 -12.51 -3.25
CA ASN A 175 5.26 -11.06 -3.12
C ASN A 175 6.19 -10.53 -4.22
N PHE A 176 5.69 -9.60 -5.03
CA PHE A 176 6.43 -9.02 -6.16
C PHE A 176 6.60 -7.51 -5.99
N PHE A 177 7.84 -7.05 -5.90
CA PHE A 177 8.19 -5.64 -5.66
C PHE A 177 8.35 -4.90 -6.98
N LEU A 178 7.57 -3.83 -7.16
CA LEU A 178 7.37 -3.09 -8.41
C LEU A 178 7.96 -1.69 -8.37
N GLY A 179 8.55 -1.28 -7.24
CA GLY A 179 9.24 0.00 -7.12
C GLY A 179 10.29 -0.03 -6.02
N PRO A 180 11.23 0.93 -6.03
CA PRO A 180 12.34 0.99 -5.09
C PRO A 180 11.85 1.03 -3.64
N VAL A 181 12.36 0.14 -2.80
CA VAL A 181 12.06 0.13 -1.36
C VAL A 181 13.21 -0.45 -0.56
N ASP A 182 13.80 0.35 0.33
CA ASP A 182 14.87 -0.10 1.24
C ASP A 182 14.33 -0.33 2.65
N LEU A 183 14.19 -1.61 3.00
CA LEU A 183 13.85 -2.05 4.37
C LEU A 183 15.06 -2.59 5.12
N LEU A 184 16.17 -2.84 4.42
CA LEU A 184 17.32 -3.56 4.96
C LEU A 184 18.26 -2.60 5.71
N THR A 185 18.61 -1.45 5.12
CA THR A 185 19.50 -0.46 5.75
C THR A 185 18.92 0.06 7.07
N PRO A 186 17.65 0.48 7.14
CA PRO A 186 17.02 0.82 8.41
C PRO A 186 17.03 -0.32 9.44
N SER A 187 16.76 -1.55 9.01
CA SER A 187 16.74 -2.73 9.90
C SER A 187 18.13 -3.00 10.47
N ALA A 188 19.17 -2.92 9.65
CA ALA A 188 20.56 -3.17 10.03
C ALA A 188 21.06 -2.17 11.08
N HIS A 189 20.92 -0.87 10.79
CA HIS A 189 21.53 0.18 11.61
C HIS A 189 20.70 0.59 12.82
N ARG A 190 19.37 0.55 12.71
CA ARG A 190 18.47 1.03 13.77
C ARG A 190 17.79 -0.09 14.55
N GLY A 191 18.01 -1.36 14.16
CA GLY A 191 17.34 -2.52 14.76
C GLY A 191 15.82 -2.49 14.55
N LEU A 192 15.39 -1.77 13.50
CA LEU A 192 14.00 -1.53 13.19
C LEU A 192 13.36 -2.77 12.59
N ALA A 193 12.14 -3.08 13.03
CA ALA A 193 11.30 -4.09 12.41
C ALA A 193 10.32 -3.41 11.46
N PHE A 194 10.28 -3.87 10.22
CA PHE A 194 9.29 -3.50 9.22
C PHE A 194 8.38 -4.68 8.96
N VAL A 195 7.09 -4.40 8.93
CA VAL A 195 6.05 -5.31 8.49
C VAL A 195 5.12 -4.52 7.59
N ARG A 196 4.56 -5.18 6.59
CA ARG A 196 3.47 -4.59 5.82
C ARG A 196 2.17 -4.81 6.58
N PRO A 197 1.42 -3.78 7.02
CA PRO A 197 0.10 -4.01 7.60
C PRO A 197 -0.84 -4.60 6.55
N GLY A 198 -1.72 -5.52 6.97
CA GLY A 198 -2.78 -6.05 6.12
C GLY A 198 -4.11 -5.35 6.39
N ARG A 199 -5.13 -5.63 5.58
CA ARG A 199 -6.47 -5.06 5.78
C ARG A 199 -7.05 -5.47 7.14
N MET A 200 -6.93 -6.75 7.51
CA MET A 200 -7.53 -7.35 8.70
C MET A 200 -6.51 -7.85 9.73
N THR A 201 -5.25 -7.43 9.61
CA THR A 201 -4.14 -7.94 10.42
C THR A 201 -3.09 -6.85 10.60
N PRO A 202 -2.50 -6.70 11.79
CA PRO A 202 -1.42 -5.73 12.00
C PRO A 202 -0.16 -6.08 11.19
N THR A 203 -0.04 -7.33 10.72
CA THR A 203 1.09 -7.83 9.94
C THR A 203 0.56 -8.70 8.81
N ASN A 204 0.95 -8.39 7.57
CA ASN A 204 0.82 -9.31 6.47
C ASN A 204 1.98 -10.31 6.59
N GLY A 205 1.65 -11.59 6.85
CA GLY A 205 2.62 -12.63 7.22
C GLY A 205 3.68 -12.96 6.16
N GLY A 206 3.54 -12.40 4.96
CA GLY A 206 4.46 -12.58 3.87
C GLY A 206 5.51 -11.49 3.67
N LEU A 207 5.63 -10.50 4.57
CA LEU A 207 6.64 -9.45 4.42
C LEU A 207 7.10 -8.91 5.77
N ALA A 208 8.33 -9.25 6.15
CA ALA A 208 8.98 -8.72 7.34
C ALA A 208 10.48 -8.46 7.12
N ALA A 209 11.00 -7.31 7.54
CA ALA A 209 12.43 -7.04 7.57
C ALA A 209 12.90 -6.68 8.98
N MET A 210 13.97 -7.31 9.44
CA MET A 210 14.58 -7.00 10.74
C MET A 210 16.03 -7.48 10.82
N ARG A 211 16.75 -7.03 11.85
CA ARG A 211 18.07 -7.52 12.20
C ARG A 211 17.97 -8.84 12.99
N PRO A 212 18.58 -9.94 12.50
CA PRO A 212 18.62 -11.18 13.27
C PRO A 212 19.34 -11.00 14.61
N SER A 213 18.80 -11.58 15.67
CA SER A 213 19.43 -11.49 17.00
C SER A 213 19.02 -12.64 17.93
N LEU A 214 19.86 -12.89 18.95
CA LEU A 214 19.50 -13.80 20.05
C LEU A 214 18.26 -13.30 20.80
N GLN A 215 18.04 -11.99 20.89
CA GLN A 215 16.86 -11.44 21.54
C GLN A 215 15.56 -11.78 20.79
N VAL A 216 15.61 -11.82 19.45
CA VAL A 216 14.48 -12.31 18.63
C VAL A 216 14.28 -13.80 18.85
N ARG A 217 15.36 -14.59 18.88
CA ARG A 217 15.33 -16.02 19.18
C ARG A 217 14.67 -16.32 20.53
N ASP A 218 15.08 -15.61 21.58
CA ASP A 218 14.58 -15.79 22.94
C ASP A 218 13.10 -15.42 23.04
N SER A 219 12.68 -14.36 22.34
CA SER A 219 11.29 -13.93 22.25
C SER A 219 10.41 -14.96 21.55
N VAL A 220 10.87 -15.55 20.43
CA VAL A 220 10.17 -16.68 19.79
C VAL A 220 10.13 -17.91 20.71
N ALA A 221 11.24 -18.25 21.37
CA ALA A 221 11.28 -19.38 22.29
C ALA A 221 10.28 -19.23 23.43
N HIS A 222 10.20 -18.03 24.03
CA HIS A 222 9.23 -17.67 25.06
C HIS A 222 7.79 -17.76 24.55
N ALA A 223 7.50 -17.18 23.38
CA ALA A 223 6.18 -17.26 22.74
C ALA A 223 5.72 -18.72 22.53
N LEU A 224 6.62 -19.59 22.07
CA LEU A 224 6.32 -21.02 21.87
C LEU A 224 6.16 -21.80 23.19
N GLU A 225 6.87 -21.38 24.24
CA GLU A 225 6.75 -21.95 25.59
C GLU A 225 5.40 -21.58 26.22
N HIS A 226 4.96 -20.35 26.03
CA HIS A 226 3.68 -19.86 26.53
C HIS A 226 2.49 -20.44 25.74
N GLY A 227 2.67 -20.60 24.43
CA GLY A 227 1.59 -20.91 23.50
C GLY A 227 0.79 -19.66 23.11
N PHE A 228 -0.18 -19.82 22.20
CA PHE A 228 -1.09 -18.74 21.83
C PHE A 228 -2.41 -18.86 22.61
N SER A 229 -2.91 -17.73 23.11
CA SER A 229 -4.30 -17.58 23.53
C SER A 229 -4.87 -16.25 23.05
N TYR A 230 -6.17 -16.17 22.83
CA TYR A 230 -6.77 -14.88 22.47
C TYR A 230 -6.58 -13.86 23.60
N ARG A 231 -6.76 -14.23 24.88
CA ARG A 231 -6.59 -13.29 25.99
C ARG A 231 -5.17 -12.73 26.10
N ASP A 232 -4.17 -13.61 26.09
CA ASP A 232 -2.79 -13.27 26.44
C ASP A 232 -1.87 -13.17 25.21
N GLY A 233 -2.41 -13.35 24.00
CA GLY A 233 -1.63 -13.46 22.77
C GLY A 233 -0.58 -14.56 22.87
N TRP A 234 0.65 -14.22 22.51
CA TRP A 234 1.84 -15.06 22.64
C TRP A 234 2.60 -14.89 23.97
N GLY A 235 1.97 -14.34 25.02
CA GLY A 235 2.57 -14.24 26.36
C GLY A 235 3.69 -13.22 26.53
N GLY A 236 3.78 -12.22 25.65
CA GLY A 236 4.76 -11.12 25.74
C GLY A 236 4.36 -10.01 26.71
N ASN A 237 5.29 -9.08 26.92
CA ASN A 237 5.07 -7.87 27.72
C ASN A 237 4.54 -6.74 26.84
N TYR A 238 3.22 -6.71 26.63
CA TYR A 238 2.56 -5.72 25.76
C TYR A 238 2.11 -4.48 26.53
N SER A 239 2.36 -3.29 25.98
CA SER A 239 1.82 -2.05 26.55
C SER A 239 0.34 -1.88 26.18
N LEU A 240 -0.37 -1.01 26.91
CA LEU A 240 -1.75 -0.65 26.56
C LEU A 240 -1.86 -0.03 25.15
N LYS A 241 -0.81 0.66 24.70
CA LYS A 241 -0.74 1.23 23.35
C LYS A 241 -0.68 0.13 22.29
N ASP A 242 0.12 -0.90 22.52
CA ASP A 242 0.26 -2.03 21.59
C ASP A 242 -1.04 -2.84 21.48
N LEU A 243 -1.73 -3.02 22.61
CA LEU A 243 -3.03 -3.68 22.65
C LEU A 243 -4.12 -2.83 21.99
N ALA A 244 -4.12 -1.50 22.16
CA ALA A 244 -5.07 -0.61 21.49
C ALA A 244 -4.88 -0.65 19.96
N LEU A 245 -3.64 -0.71 19.50
CA LEU A 245 -3.29 -0.86 18.09
C LEU A 245 -3.84 -2.17 17.50
N SER A 246 -3.56 -3.28 18.18
CA SER A 246 -4.06 -4.61 17.81
C SER A 246 -5.58 -4.68 17.80
N LYS A 247 -6.22 -4.01 18.75
CA LYS A 247 -7.68 -3.96 18.89
C LYS A 247 -8.37 -3.37 17.66
N ALA A 248 -7.77 -2.39 16.98
CA ALA A 248 -8.34 -1.81 15.76
C ALA A 248 -8.45 -2.84 14.62
N TYR A 249 -7.43 -3.69 14.47
CA TYR A 249 -7.46 -4.80 13.50
C TYR A 249 -8.44 -5.88 13.90
N SER A 250 -8.52 -6.18 15.20
CA SER A 250 -9.50 -7.11 15.74
C SER A 250 -10.93 -6.65 15.47
N ASP A 251 -11.22 -5.36 15.64
CA ASP A 251 -12.54 -4.80 15.34
C ASP A 251 -12.90 -4.86 13.86
N ARG A 252 -11.95 -4.58 12.97
CA ARG A 252 -12.16 -4.66 11.53
C ARG A 252 -12.30 -6.10 11.04
N TYR A 253 -11.45 -7.02 11.47
CA TYR A 253 -11.54 -8.44 11.13
C TYR A 253 -12.92 -9.00 11.48
N CYS A 254 -13.42 -8.64 12.66
CA CYS A 254 -14.75 -8.97 13.12
C CYS A 254 -15.89 -8.41 12.27
N LEU A 255 -15.75 -7.18 11.79
CA LEU A 255 -16.74 -6.53 10.93
C LEU A 255 -16.81 -7.22 9.55
N GLU A 256 -15.65 -7.60 9.00
CA GLU A 256 -15.53 -8.14 7.65
C GLU A 256 -15.71 -9.68 7.59
N SER A 257 -15.61 -10.38 8.73
CA SER A 257 -15.77 -11.84 8.83
C SER A 257 -16.89 -12.27 9.78
N PRO A 258 -18.16 -11.88 9.53
CA PRO A 258 -19.28 -12.08 10.46
C PRO A 258 -19.66 -13.55 10.72
N GLY A 259 -19.20 -14.48 9.87
CA GLY A 259 -19.43 -15.93 10.02
C GLY A 259 -18.45 -16.63 10.96
N ASN A 260 -17.28 -16.04 11.22
CA ASN A 260 -16.40 -16.48 12.30
C ASN A 260 -16.93 -15.84 13.58
N THR A 261 -17.31 -16.61 14.60
CA THR A 261 -17.78 -16.12 15.91
C THR A 261 -16.71 -15.26 16.59
N CYS A 262 -16.51 -14.02 16.17
CA CYS A 262 -15.19 -13.38 16.12
C CYS A 262 -14.59 -13.16 17.53
N CYS A 263 -13.90 -14.21 17.95
CA CYS A 263 -13.27 -14.48 19.24
C CYS A 263 -14.19 -14.26 20.45
N LYS A 264 -14.94 -15.33 20.78
CA LYS A 264 -16.06 -15.50 21.74
C LYS A 264 -15.93 -14.93 23.18
N GLU A 265 -14.95 -14.09 23.47
CA GLU A 265 -14.74 -13.44 24.76
C GLU A 265 -15.34 -12.01 24.77
N VAL A 266 -16.02 -11.65 25.86
CA VAL A 266 -16.48 -10.28 26.14
C VAL A 266 -15.70 -9.77 27.35
N PRO A 267 -14.90 -8.69 27.24
CA PRO A 267 -14.66 -7.88 26.04
C PRO A 267 -13.80 -8.60 24.98
N ARG A 268 -13.97 -8.21 23.71
CA ARG A 268 -13.24 -8.77 22.58
C ARG A 268 -11.74 -8.58 22.75
N SER A 269 -10.98 -9.66 22.60
CA SER A 269 -9.53 -9.62 22.69
C SER A 269 -8.90 -8.74 21.59
N PRO A 270 -7.83 -7.98 21.92
CA PRO A 270 -6.95 -7.36 20.93
C PRO A 270 -6.36 -8.34 19.92
N TRP A 271 -6.10 -9.59 20.31
CA TRP A 271 -5.49 -10.63 19.45
C TRP A 271 -6.50 -11.33 18.53
N CYS A 272 -7.73 -10.82 18.42
CA CYS A 272 -8.75 -11.40 17.56
C CYS A 272 -8.63 -10.93 16.10
N PHE A 273 -7.56 -11.26 15.40
CA PHE A 273 -7.37 -10.89 13.99
C PHE A 273 -6.93 -12.10 13.17
N ALA A 274 -6.95 -11.97 11.83
CA ALA A 274 -6.59 -13.07 10.94
C ALA A 274 -5.18 -13.59 11.24
N ALA A 275 -5.02 -14.91 11.36
CA ALA A 275 -3.72 -15.56 11.56
C ALA A 275 -2.94 -15.11 12.83
N SER A 276 -3.67 -14.66 13.87
CA SER A 276 -3.08 -14.26 15.17
C SER A 276 -2.36 -15.39 15.90
N ASP A 277 -2.74 -16.64 15.65
CA ASP A 277 -2.18 -17.85 16.26
C ASP A 277 -1.08 -18.51 15.43
N VAL A 278 -0.60 -17.84 14.37
CA VAL A 278 0.48 -18.29 13.49
C VAL A 278 1.49 -17.16 13.22
N ASP A 279 2.08 -17.10 12.02
CA ASP A 279 3.13 -16.16 11.62
C ASP A 279 2.76 -14.69 11.82
N GLN A 280 1.54 -14.29 11.46
CA GLN A 280 1.14 -12.89 11.57
C GLN A 280 1.13 -12.43 13.03
N GLY A 281 0.47 -13.18 13.91
CA GLY A 281 0.49 -12.85 15.33
C GLY A 281 1.88 -13.00 15.97
N LEU A 282 2.70 -13.96 15.54
CA LEU A 282 4.05 -14.09 16.04
C LEU A 282 4.93 -12.91 15.60
N LEU A 283 4.86 -12.48 14.34
CA LEU A 283 5.51 -11.26 13.86
C LEU A 283 5.04 -10.04 14.64
N PHE A 284 3.73 -9.94 14.89
CA PHE A 284 3.17 -8.86 15.70
C PHE A 284 3.75 -8.88 17.12
N HIS A 285 3.80 -10.04 17.76
CA HIS A 285 4.46 -10.24 19.05
C HIS A 285 5.91 -9.76 19.03
N LEU A 286 6.71 -10.17 18.04
CA LEU A 286 8.13 -9.78 17.95
C LEU A 286 8.35 -8.28 17.86
N MET A 287 7.40 -7.54 17.29
CA MET A 287 7.47 -6.09 17.16
C MET A 287 7.16 -5.33 18.45
N ILE A 288 6.27 -5.86 19.29
CA ILE A 288 5.74 -5.13 20.46
C ILE A 288 6.23 -5.67 21.80
N ASP A 289 6.72 -6.91 21.84
CA ASP A 289 7.20 -7.54 23.07
C ASP A 289 8.35 -6.74 23.71
N GLY A 290 8.18 -6.42 25.00
CA GLY A 290 9.17 -5.67 25.77
C GLY A 290 9.30 -4.20 25.37
N GLY A 291 8.28 -3.62 24.71
CA GLY A 291 8.26 -2.21 24.33
C GLY A 291 9.21 -1.87 23.17
N ARG A 292 9.55 -2.86 22.34
CA ARG A 292 10.27 -2.63 21.09
C ARG A 292 9.50 -1.64 20.22
N LYS A 293 10.22 -0.74 19.55
CA LYS A 293 9.63 0.25 18.65
C LYS A 293 9.57 -0.33 17.25
N SER A 294 8.37 -0.56 16.73
CA SER A 294 8.17 -0.75 15.28
C SER A 294 8.59 0.52 14.54
N ALA A 295 9.22 0.34 13.37
CA ALA A 295 9.60 1.45 12.49
C ALA A 295 8.43 2.03 11.72
N CYS A 296 7.50 1.17 11.33
CA CYS A 296 6.22 1.58 10.77
C CYS A 296 5.17 1.52 11.88
N PRO A 297 4.66 2.67 12.37
CA PRO A 297 3.39 2.64 13.08
C PRO A 297 2.33 2.10 12.10
N PRO A 298 1.48 1.13 12.47
CA PRO A 298 0.60 0.45 11.50
C PRO A 298 -0.56 1.31 10.94
N PHE A 299 -0.53 2.63 11.13
CA PHE A 299 -1.56 3.59 10.73
C PHE A 299 -1.01 4.99 10.40
N GLY A 300 0.28 5.12 10.10
CA GLY A 300 0.85 6.41 9.69
C GLY A 300 1.05 6.48 8.18
N ASP A 301 0.76 7.63 7.58
CA ASP A 301 1.17 8.02 6.21
C ASP A 301 2.69 7.91 5.99
N ASP A 302 3.45 7.73 7.08
CA ASP A 302 4.91 7.59 7.10
C ASP A 302 5.43 6.18 6.76
N CYS A 303 4.56 5.16 6.65
CA CYS A 303 5.05 3.86 6.18
C CYS A 303 5.21 3.90 4.66
N PRO A 304 6.41 3.60 4.11
CA PRO A 304 6.62 3.64 2.68
C PRO A 304 5.55 2.79 1.99
N SER A 305 4.87 3.33 0.98
CA SER A 305 3.97 2.54 0.17
C SER A 305 4.80 1.39 -0.42
N PHE A 306 4.65 0.19 0.14
CA PHE A 306 5.27 -0.99 -0.43
C PHE A 306 4.58 -1.21 -1.77
N ASN A 307 5.19 -0.73 -2.86
CA ASN A 307 4.73 -0.99 -4.21
C ASN A 307 4.96 -2.48 -4.49
N CYS A 308 4.21 -3.34 -3.80
CA CYS A 308 4.38 -4.76 -3.69
C CYS A 308 3.03 -5.42 -3.98
N HIS A 309 3.00 -6.20 -5.06
CA HIS A 309 1.87 -7.02 -5.43
C HIS A 309 1.94 -8.35 -4.68
N HIS A 310 0.93 -8.63 -3.85
CA HIS A 310 0.82 -9.89 -3.10
C HIS A 310 -0.25 -10.76 -3.76
N ALA A 311 0.17 -11.79 -4.48
CA ALA A 311 -0.70 -12.62 -5.31
C ALA A 311 -1.28 -13.80 -4.52
N THR A 312 -2.14 -13.54 -3.52
CA THR A 312 -2.62 -14.58 -2.57
C THR A 312 -3.58 -15.62 -3.17
N LEU A 313 -4.24 -15.29 -4.28
CA LEU A 313 -5.34 -16.08 -4.85
C LEU A 313 -4.88 -17.43 -5.44
N GLN A 314 -5.82 -18.35 -5.62
CA GLN A 314 -5.57 -19.69 -6.18
C GLN A 314 -6.60 -20.00 -7.29
N PRO A 315 -6.18 -20.52 -8.46
CA PRO A 315 -4.79 -20.62 -8.93
C PRO A 315 -4.03 -19.30 -8.90
N LYS A 316 -2.70 -19.35 -8.87
CA LYS A 316 -1.87 -18.13 -8.89
C LYS A 316 -1.93 -17.45 -10.27
N PRO A 317 -1.63 -16.15 -10.37
CA PRO A 317 -1.59 -15.45 -11.66
C PRO A 317 -0.67 -16.06 -12.72
N TRP A 318 0.36 -16.81 -12.33
CA TRP A 318 1.28 -17.55 -13.21
C TRP A 318 0.92 -19.02 -13.42
N GLU A 319 -0.27 -19.44 -13.00
CA GLU A 319 -0.81 -20.79 -13.20
C GLU A 319 -2.00 -20.75 -14.16
N LEU A 320 -1.85 -20.04 -15.28
CA LEU A 320 -2.95 -19.75 -16.20
C LEU A 320 -3.53 -21.00 -16.84
N GLU A 321 -2.71 -22.02 -17.13
CA GLU A 321 -3.19 -23.30 -17.64
C GLU A 321 -4.16 -23.97 -16.67
N GLU A 322 -3.79 -24.00 -15.39
CA GLU A 322 -4.61 -24.60 -14.34
C GLU A 322 -5.90 -23.80 -14.13
N MET A 323 -5.79 -22.47 -14.16
CA MET A 323 -6.96 -21.59 -14.10
C MET A 323 -7.90 -21.80 -15.29
N LEU A 324 -7.39 -21.77 -16.52
CA LEU A 324 -8.18 -21.99 -17.73
C LEU A 324 -8.86 -23.36 -17.69
N ARG A 325 -8.13 -24.40 -17.27
CA ARG A 325 -8.68 -25.75 -17.06
C ARG A 325 -9.82 -25.76 -16.03
N GLN A 326 -9.66 -25.05 -14.91
CA GLN A 326 -10.72 -24.94 -13.90
C GLN A 326 -11.94 -24.16 -14.41
N VAL A 327 -11.73 -23.11 -15.22
CA VAL A 327 -12.81 -22.35 -15.87
C VAL A 327 -13.57 -23.25 -16.84
N GLU A 328 -12.88 -23.97 -17.72
CA GLU A 328 -13.49 -24.89 -18.70
C GLU A 328 -14.29 -26.01 -18.03
N GLN A 329 -13.85 -26.46 -16.85
CA GLN A 329 -14.53 -27.49 -16.05
C GLN A 329 -15.63 -26.94 -15.13
N GLY A 330 -15.77 -25.61 -15.01
CA GLY A 330 -16.67 -25.00 -14.02
C GLY A 330 -16.28 -25.29 -12.57
N THR A 331 -15.00 -25.56 -12.30
CA THR A 331 -14.44 -25.88 -10.98
C THR A 331 -13.64 -24.74 -10.36
N LEU A 332 -13.50 -23.60 -11.07
CA LEU A 332 -12.85 -22.42 -10.51
C LEU A 332 -13.72 -21.83 -9.38
N HIS A 333 -13.31 -22.10 -8.14
CA HIS A 333 -13.98 -21.60 -6.94
C HIS A 333 -13.48 -20.20 -6.58
N VAL A 334 -13.99 -19.20 -7.28
CA VAL A 334 -13.89 -17.79 -6.89
C VAL A 334 -15.21 -17.35 -6.27
N TRP A 335 -15.15 -16.64 -5.14
CA TRP A 335 -16.35 -16.03 -4.56
C TRP A 335 -16.99 -15.12 -5.62
N PRO A 336 -18.33 -15.13 -5.82
CA PRO A 336 -18.96 -14.36 -6.87
C PRO A 336 -18.55 -12.88 -6.88
N ASP A 337 -18.42 -12.28 -5.70
CA ASP A 337 -18.01 -10.88 -5.52
C ASP A 337 -16.50 -10.65 -5.76
N SER A 338 -15.70 -11.72 -5.77
CA SER A 338 -14.24 -11.69 -5.96
C SER A 338 -13.79 -12.09 -7.36
N VAL A 339 -14.69 -12.44 -8.28
CA VAL A 339 -14.32 -12.78 -9.67
C VAL A 339 -13.57 -11.62 -10.33
N SER A 340 -14.11 -10.40 -10.21
CA SER A 340 -13.46 -9.20 -10.75
C SER A 340 -12.12 -8.92 -10.09
N GLU A 341 -12.01 -9.14 -8.79
CA GLU A 341 -10.74 -8.98 -8.05
C GLU A 341 -9.71 -10.02 -8.49
N TYR A 342 -10.13 -11.26 -8.76
CA TYR A 342 -9.30 -12.34 -9.23
C TYR A 342 -8.70 -12.03 -10.61
N TYR A 343 -9.53 -11.65 -11.59
CA TYR A 343 -9.05 -11.24 -12.91
C TYR A 343 -8.23 -9.95 -12.86
N SER A 344 -8.60 -8.97 -12.02
CA SER A 344 -7.81 -7.76 -11.80
C SER A 344 -6.41 -8.09 -11.24
N SER A 345 -6.31 -9.07 -10.35
CA SER A 345 -5.04 -9.55 -9.82
C SER A 345 -4.16 -10.17 -10.91
N ILE A 346 -4.75 -10.97 -11.81
CA ILE A 346 -4.06 -11.54 -12.98
C ILE A 346 -3.57 -10.46 -13.92
N ASP A 347 -4.43 -9.51 -14.31
CA ASP A 347 -4.07 -8.39 -15.18
C ASP A 347 -2.96 -7.56 -14.55
N ARG A 348 -3.07 -7.25 -13.25
CA ARG A 348 -2.05 -6.48 -12.52
C ARG A 348 -0.72 -7.22 -12.51
N PHE A 349 -0.73 -8.53 -12.29
CA PHE A 349 0.47 -9.34 -12.33
C PHE A 349 1.10 -9.31 -13.72
N TRP A 350 0.37 -9.65 -14.78
CA TRP A 350 0.98 -9.74 -16.11
C TRP A 350 1.35 -8.38 -16.70
N ASN A 351 0.59 -7.32 -16.43
CA ASN A 351 0.93 -5.98 -16.93
C ASN A 351 2.11 -5.35 -16.19
N ARG A 352 2.34 -5.68 -14.91
CA ARG A 352 3.41 -5.07 -14.11
C ARG A 352 4.61 -5.99 -13.87
N VAL A 353 4.36 -7.25 -13.51
CA VAL A 353 5.38 -8.27 -13.22
C VAL A 353 5.84 -8.99 -14.48
N GLY A 354 4.95 -9.25 -15.46
CA GLY A 354 5.28 -9.97 -16.70
C GLY A 354 6.51 -9.42 -17.43
N PRO A 355 6.55 -8.12 -17.79
CA PRO A 355 7.70 -7.50 -18.44
C PRO A 355 8.99 -7.54 -17.60
N LEU A 356 8.88 -7.57 -16.26
CA LEU A 356 10.04 -7.70 -15.38
C LEU A 356 10.58 -9.13 -15.40
N ALA A 357 9.69 -10.13 -15.35
CA ALA A 357 10.06 -11.53 -15.43
C ALA A 357 10.81 -11.85 -16.73
N GLU A 358 10.29 -11.39 -17.87
CA GLU A 358 10.91 -11.54 -19.19
C GLU A 358 12.35 -10.98 -19.20
N ARG A 359 12.53 -9.76 -18.68
CA ARG A 359 13.87 -9.14 -18.59
C ARG A 359 14.81 -9.91 -17.67
N MET A 360 14.33 -10.34 -16.50
CA MET A 360 15.14 -11.04 -15.50
C MET A 360 15.55 -12.45 -15.90
N PHE A 361 14.73 -13.13 -16.70
CA PHE A 361 14.96 -14.52 -17.10
C PHE A 361 15.26 -14.70 -18.59
N ARG A 362 15.54 -13.61 -19.33
CA ARG A 362 15.90 -13.67 -20.76
C ARG A 362 16.99 -14.70 -21.09
N ASN A 363 17.93 -14.93 -20.18
CA ASN A 363 19.04 -15.88 -20.36
C ASN A 363 18.87 -17.19 -19.57
N ASP A 364 17.73 -17.38 -18.90
CA ASP A 364 17.42 -18.58 -18.13
C ASP A 364 16.46 -19.47 -18.93
N GLN A 365 16.97 -20.55 -19.51
CA GLN A 365 16.17 -21.42 -20.40
C GLN A 365 14.98 -22.11 -19.71
N VAL A 366 14.95 -22.21 -18.38
CA VAL A 366 13.85 -22.87 -17.67
C VAL A 366 12.83 -21.83 -17.21
N CYS A 367 13.28 -20.81 -16.47
CA CYS A 367 12.35 -19.80 -15.95
C CYS A 367 11.90 -18.80 -17.01
N GLY A 368 12.75 -18.48 -18.00
CA GLY A 368 12.36 -17.67 -19.15
C GLY A 368 11.25 -18.36 -19.92
N THR A 369 11.49 -19.60 -20.37
CA THR A 369 10.49 -20.42 -21.07
C THR A 369 9.18 -20.57 -20.28
N PHE A 370 9.26 -20.80 -18.95
CA PHE A 370 8.07 -20.87 -18.11
C PHE A 370 7.26 -19.57 -18.12
N PHE A 371 7.90 -18.42 -17.86
CA PHE A 371 7.20 -17.14 -17.84
C PHE A 371 6.73 -16.70 -19.22
N ASP A 372 7.51 -16.94 -20.26
CA ASP A 372 7.15 -16.63 -21.65
C ASP A 372 5.89 -17.39 -22.06
N GLY A 373 5.82 -18.70 -21.78
CA GLY A 373 4.64 -19.50 -22.08
C GLY A 373 3.40 -19.04 -21.32
N GLN A 374 3.53 -18.70 -20.04
CA GLN A 374 2.41 -18.16 -19.26
C GLN A 374 2.00 -16.75 -19.72
N HIS A 375 2.96 -15.89 -20.08
CA HIS A 375 2.68 -14.54 -20.59
C HIS A 375 1.99 -14.58 -21.95
N GLU A 376 2.41 -15.49 -22.83
CA GLU A 376 1.78 -15.76 -24.11
C GLU A 376 0.33 -16.24 -23.92
N LEU A 377 0.10 -17.20 -23.01
CA LEU A 377 -1.25 -17.66 -22.65
C LEU A 377 -2.14 -16.51 -22.15
N TYR A 378 -1.60 -15.63 -21.32
CA TYR A 378 -2.30 -14.42 -20.88
C TYR A 378 -2.73 -13.59 -22.08
N HIS A 379 -1.81 -13.22 -22.97
CA HIS A 379 -2.13 -12.38 -24.12
C HIS A 379 -3.06 -13.03 -25.15
N GLN A 380 -3.00 -14.35 -25.32
CA GLN A 380 -3.84 -15.07 -26.28
C GLN A 380 -5.24 -15.33 -25.76
N ARG A 381 -5.38 -15.68 -24.48
CA ARG A 381 -6.62 -16.23 -23.93
C ARG A 381 -7.31 -15.26 -22.97
N LEU A 382 -6.55 -14.52 -22.18
CA LEU A 382 -7.10 -13.74 -21.07
C LEU A 382 -7.12 -12.24 -21.33
N ALA A 383 -6.07 -11.61 -21.85
CA ALA A 383 -6.12 -10.20 -22.21
C ALA A 383 -7.28 -9.87 -23.19
N PRO A 384 -7.59 -10.72 -24.19
CA PRO A 384 -8.76 -10.53 -25.07
C PRO A 384 -10.09 -10.80 -24.37
N GLN A 385 -10.14 -11.78 -23.45
CA GLN A 385 -11.36 -12.11 -22.71
C GLN A 385 -11.63 -11.15 -21.57
N ASN A 386 -10.64 -10.68 -20.82
CA ASN A 386 -10.76 -9.57 -19.88
C ASN A 386 -11.16 -8.33 -20.66
N THR A 387 -10.53 -8.06 -21.81
CA THR A 387 -11.07 -6.99 -22.65
C THR A 387 -12.46 -7.29 -23.20
N ALA A 388 -13.00 -8.51 -23.33
CA ALA A 388 -14.38 -8.80 -23.79
C ALA A 388 -15.41 -9.06 -22.67
N PHE A 389 -14.96 -9.36 -21.45
CA PHE A 389 -15.73 -9.46 -20.22
C PHE A 389 -15.89 -8.06 -19.63
N PHE A 390 -14.84 -7.23 -19.77
CA PHE A 390 -14.90 -5.81 -19.49
C PHE A 390 -15.39 -4.97 -20.69
N ARG A 391 -15.15 -5.37 -21.95
CA ARG A 391 -15.93 -4.98 -23.15
C ARG A 391 -16.96 -6.06 -23.46
N GLN A 392 -17.77 -6.46 -22.48
CA GLN A 392 -19.16 -6.55 -22.91
C GLN A 392 -19.41 -5.16 -23.51
N PRO A 393 -19.85 -5.03 -24.78
CA PRO A 393 -20.42 -3.75 -25.18
C PRO A 393 -21.31 -3.39 -24.00
N VAL A 394 -21.02 -2.27 -23.31
CA VAL A 394 -21.92 -1.76 -22.27
C VAL A 394 -23.25 -1.90 -22.94
N ASP A 395 -24.08 -2.82 -22.46
CA ASP A 395 -25.14 -3.37 -23.27
C ASP A 395 -25.99 -2.17 -23.66
N THR A 396 -25.80 -1.66 -24.88
CA THR A 396 -26.51 -0.48 -25.38
C THR A 396 -27.98 -0.87 -25.59
N LYS A 397 -28.34 -2.12 -25.25
CA LYS A 397 -29.69 -2.60 -24.97
C LYS A 397 -30.24 -2.24 -23.59
N ARG A 398 -29.58 -1.40 -22.77
CA ARG A 398 -30.35 -0.46 -21.94
C ARG A 398 -30.68 0.75 -22.80
N GLY A 399 -31.89 0.75 -23.35
CA GLY A 399 -32.51 1.89 -24.04
C GLY A 399 -32.76 3.12 -23.15
N GLN A 400 -31.87 3.40 -22.21
CA GLN A 400 -31.74 4.70 -21.55
C GLN A 400 -30.36 5.23 -21.93
N GLN A 401 -30.35 6.23 -22.82
CA GLN A 401 -29.17 7.05 -23.04
C GLN A 401 -28.65 7.52 -21.67
N ARG A 402 -27.39 7.19 -21.34
CA ARG A 402 -26.71 7.75 -20.17
C ARG A 402 -26.76 9.28 -20.30
N LYS A 403 -27.10 9.98 -19.21
CA LYS A 403 -27.04 11.45 -19.17
C LYS A 403 -25.62 11.91 -19.57
N PRO A 404 -25.46 13.01 -20.33
CA PRO A 404 -24.15 13.60 -20.56
C PRO A 404 -23.40 13.87 -19.25
N VAL A 405 -22.07 13.89 -19.29
CA VAL A 405 -21.25 14.21 -18.12
C VAL A 405 -20.88 15.68 -18.11
N MET A 406 -21.02 16.29 -16.94
CA MET A 406 -20.46 17.59 -16.62
C MET A 406 -19.35 17.41 -15.57
N TRP A 407 -18.11 17.61 -15.99
CA TRP A 407 -16.94 17.37 -15.13
C TRP A 407 -16.40 18.68 -14.56
N VAL A 408 -16.37 18.80 -13.24
CA VAL A 408 -15.81 19.99 -12.58
C VAL A 408 -14.29 19.91 -12.64
N HIS A 409 -13.69 20.77 -13.45
CA HIS A 409 -12.25 20.85 -13.63
C HIS A 409 -11.66 21.87 -12.66
N VAL A 410 -11.04 21.39 -11.59
CA VAL A 410 -10.20 22.24 -10.74
C VAL A 410 -8.80 22.30 -11.31
N HIS A 411 -8.31 23.50 -11.56
CA HIS A 411 -6.99 23.72 -12.15
C HIS A 411 -5.88 22.98 -11.37
N LYS A 412 -5.07 22.20 -12.08
CA LYS A 412 -4.02 21.29 -11.56
C LYS A 412 -4.49 20.03 -10.83
N ASN A 413 -5.75 19.64 -10.96
CA ASN A 413 -6.25 18.34 -10.49
C ASN A 413 -6.40 17.28 -11.60
N GLY A 414 -5.75 17.46 -12.75
CA GLY A 414 -5.77 16.46 -13.83
C GLY A 414 -6.99 16.53 -14.77
N GLY A 415 -7.62 17.71 -14.93
CA GLY A 415 -8.73 17.86 -15.89
C GLY A 415 -8.31 17.65 -17.34
N THR A 416 -7.07 17.99 -17.71
CA THR A 416 -6.50 17.68 -19.04
C THR A 416 -6.51 16.17 -19.30
N SER A 417 -6.03 15.36 -18.35
CA SER A 417 -6.07 13.90 -18.43
C SER A 417 -7.49 13.37 -18.62
N MET A 418 -8.47 13.93 -17.90
CA MET A 418 -9.88 13.54 -18.03
C MET A 418 -10.46 13.95 -19.39
N CYS A 419 -10.04 15.10 -19.93
CA CYS A 419 -10.48 15.59 -21.24
C CYS A 419 -9.94 14.69 -22.37
N GLU A 420 -8.68 14.29 -22.31
CA GLU A 420 -8.09 13.38 -23.30
C GLU A 420 -8.80 12.03 -23.32
N TRP A 421 -9.05 11.44 -22.15
CA TRP A 421 -9.85 10.22 -22.07
C TRP A 421 -11.29 10.39 -22.57
N ALA A 422 -11.88 11.58 -22.37
CA ALA A 422 -13.19 11.89 -22.93
C ALA A 422 -13.14 11.99 -24.46
N GLN A 423 -12.11 12.60 -25.04
CA GLN A 423 -11.96 12.72 -26.50
C GLN A 423 -11.89 11.34 -27.18
N ASP A 424 -11.35 10.34 -26.49
CA ASP A 424 -11.30 8.95 -26.99
C ASP A 424 -12.63 8.19 -26.88
N THR A 425 -13.57 8.64 -26.03
CA THR A 425 -14.73 7.83 -25.61
C THR A 425 -16.09 8.53 -25.73
N GLU A 426 -16.12 9.86 -25.87
CA GLU A 426 -17.30 10.70 -25.77
C GLU A 426 -17.39 11.70 -26.95
N GLN A 427 -18.57 12.31 -27.13
CA GLN A 427 -18.76 13.49 -27.96
C GLN A 427 -18.53 14.73 -27.08
N VAL A 428 -17.29 15.21 -27.06
CA VAL A 428 -16.89 16.39 -26.28
C VAL A 428 -17.53 17.65 -26.83
N VAL A 429 -17.91 18.57 -25.93
CA VAL A 429 -18.46 19.88 -26.25
C VAL A 429 -17.55 20.69 -27.16
N GLU A 430 -18.12 21.34 -28.17
CA GLU A 430 -17.44 22.25 -29.09
C GLU A 430 -18.28 23.53 -29.30
N PRO A 431 -17.66 24.71 -29.54
CA PRO A 431 -16.22 24.95 -29.43
C PRO A 431 -15.75 24.86 -27.97
N ASN A 432 -14.57 24.25 -27.75
CA ASN A 432 -13.90 24.24 -26.45
C ASN A 432 -12.53 24.94 -26.48
N ASP A 433 -11.95 25.15 -25.30
CA ASP A 433 -10.65 25.81 -25.09
C ASP A 433 -9.43 24.86 -25.17
N GLY A 434 -9.61 23.65 -25.69
CA GLY A 434 -8.60 22.59 -25.70
C GLY A 434 -8.57 21.75 -24.43
N THR A 435 -9.35 22.10 -23.41
CA THR A 435 -9.51 21.32 -22.17
C THR A 435 -10.96 20.91 -21.94
N CYS A 436 -11.73 20.71 -23.02
CA CYS A 436 -13.12 20.27 -22.98
C CYS A 436 -14.08 21.24 -22.25
N ASN A 437 -13.65 22.48 -21.95
CA ASN A 437 -14.52 23.50 -21.37
C ASN A 437 -15.24 24.26 -22.49
N SER A 438 -16.56 24.38 -22.41
CA SER A 438 -17.33 25.08 -23.46
C SER A 438 -17.08 26.59 -23.44
N VAL A 439 -16.63 27.13 -24.57
CA VAL A 439 -16.44 28.58 -24.76
C VAL A 439 -17.80 29.30 -24.81
N ASP A 440 -18.76 28.73 -25.54
CA ASP A 440 -20.08 29.35 -25.76
C ASP A 440 -20.96 29.33 -24.50
N LEU A 441 -20.73 28.39 -23.59
CA LEU A 441 -21.43 28.31 -22.30
C LEU A 441 -20.69 29.02 -21.17
N HIS A 442 -19.59 29.73 -21.45
CA HIS A 442 -18.76 30.41 -20.44
C HIS A 442 -18.29 29.47 -19.32
N ASP A 443 -18.06 28.20 -19.65
CA ASP A 443 -17.60 27.17 -18.73
C ASP A 443 -16.06 27.13 -18.64
N THR A 444 -15.41 27.95 -19.46
CA THR A 444 -13.98 28.21 -19.45
C THR A 444 -13.55 29.14 -18.31
N PHE A 445 -12.26 29.04 -18.00
CA PHE A 445 -11.53 29.94 -17.12
C PHE A 445 -11.32 31.33 -17.75
N PHE A 446 -11.21 31.42 -19.08
CA PHE A 446 -10.97 32.65 -19.87
C PHE A 446 -12.07 32.89 -20.91
N PRO A 447 -12.44 34.13 -21.28
CA PRO A 447 -11.75 35.40 -20.99
C PRO A 447 -12.20 36.11 -19.71
N ASP A 448 -13.30 35.68 -19.10
CA ASP A 448 -13.96 36.44 -18.02
C ASP A 448 -13.29 36.25 -16.65
N GLY A 449 -12.45 35.23 -16.45
CA GLY A 449 -11.72 35.03 -15.20
C GLY A 449 -12.57 34.50 -14.03
N ILE A 450 -11.90 33.90 -13.05
CA ILE A 450 -12.52 33.42 -11.80
C ILE A 450 -12.95 34.58 -10.90
N GLY A 451 -14.13 34.46 -10.28
CA GLY A 451 -14.62 35.42 -9.29
C GLY A 451 -15.10 36.74 -9.90
N GLN A 452 -15.49 36.73 -11.18
CA GLN A 452 -16.20 37.83 -11.83
C GLN A 452 -17.70 37.57 -11.84
N LYS A 453 -18.49 38.62 -11.55
CA LYS A 453 -19.95 38.50 -11.57
C LYS A 453 -20.38 38.51 -13.04
N ARG A 454 -20.94 37.41 -13.51
CA ARG A 454 -21.50 37.30 -14.86
C ARG A 454 -22.86 36.62 -14.84
N GLN A 455 -23.54 36.69 -15.98
CA GLN A 455 -24.73 35.88 -16.20
C GLN A 455 -24.27 34.45 -16.43
N TRP A 456 -24.70 33.54 -15.56
CA TRP A 456 -24.36 32.13 -15.65
C TRP A 456 -25.33 31.41 -16.58
N THR A 457 -24.79 30.49 -17.37
CA THR A 457 -25.58 29.56 -18.18
C THR A 457 -26.53 28.79 -17.28
N THR A 458 -27.82 28.81 -17.61
CA THR A 458 -28.81 28.08 -16.82
C THR A 458 -28.75 26.58 -17.13
N CYS A 459 -29.30 25.75 -16.24
CA CYS A 459 -29.43 24.31 -16.50
C CYS A 459 -30.18 24.00 -17.79
N ALA A 460 -31.26 24.73 -18.05
CA ALA A 460 -32.08 24.54 -19.26
C ALA A 460 -31.26 24.84 -20.52
N ASP A 461 -30.55 25.97 -20.54
CA ASP A 461 -29.73 26.37 -21.69
C ASP A 461 -28.58 25.37 -21.92
N ARG A 462 -27.92 24.91 -20.85
CA ARG A 462 -26.84 23.91 -20.94
C ARG A 462 -27.36 22.57 -21.47
N ALA A 463 -28.48 22.09 -20.94
CA ALA A 463 -29.09 20.83 -21.37
C ALA A 463 -29.58 20.90 -22.82
N GLU A 464 -30.17 22.02 -23.23
CA GLU A 464 -30.56 22.28 -24.62
C GLU A 464 -29.33 22.29 -25.54
N TYR A 465 -28.27 23.02 -25.15
CA TYR A 465 -27.03 23.07 -25.93
C TYR A 465 -26.41 21.69 -26.15
N PHE A 466 -26.33 20.85 -25.11
CA PHE A 466 -25.83 19.48 -25.23
C PHE A 466 -26.72 18.60 -26.11
N ARG A 467 -28.05 18.75 -26.00
CA ARG A 467 -29.01 17.97 -26.78
C ARG A 467 -28.95 18.32 -28.27
N ASP A 468 -28.92 19.60 -28.61
CA ASP A 468 -28.94 20.09 -29.97
C ASP A 468 -27.68 19.67 -30.75
N HIS A 469 -26.55 19.60 -30.05
CA HIS A 469 -25.28 19.20 -30.64
C HIS A 469 -24.90 17.73 -30.38
N ARG A 470 -25.70 17.01 -29.60
CA ARG A 470 -25.50 15.61 -29.18
C ARG A 470 -24.20 15.38 -28.41
N PHE A 471 -23.73 16.39 -27.67
CA PHE A 471 -22.58 16.24 -26.79
C PHE A 471 -22.89 15.29 -25.64
N THR A 472 -21.89 14.51 -25.23
CA THR A 472 -21.98 13.59 -24.09
C THR A 472 -20.98 13.90 -22.98
N TRP A 473 -20.09 14.89 -23.20
CA TRP A 473 -19.09 15.34 -22.22
C TRP A 473 -18.78 16.84 -22.33
N GLY A 474 -18.64 17.52 -21.19
CA GLY A 474 -18.00 18.83 -21.08
C GLY A 474 -17.41 19.06 -19.69
N GLN A 475 -16.56 20.08 -19.59
CA GLN A 475 -15.91 20.50 -18.35
C GLN A 475 -16.33 21.89 -17.89
N LEU A 476 -16.32 22.10 -16.57
CA LEU A 476 -16.49 23.38 -15.88
C LEU A 476 -15.15 23.77 -15.22
N GLU A 477 -14.36 24.64 -15.84
CA GLU A 477 -13.09 25.15 -15.26
C GLU A 477 -13.26 26.57 -14.69
N ARG A 478 -14.16 26.69 -13.71
CA ARG A 478 -14.46 27.91 -12.94
C ARG A 478 -15.21 27.57 -11.65
N GLU A 479 -15.50 28.56 -10.82
CA GLU A 479 -16.30 28.34 -9.61
C GLU A 479 -17.74 27.88 -9.91
N ILE A 480 -18.28 27.03 -9.04
CA ILE A 480 -19.63 26.46 -9.13
C ILE A 480 -20.63 27.46 -8.54
N ASN A 481 -21.60 27.90 -9.34
CA ASN A 481 -22.62 28.85 -8.94
C ASN A 481 -24.01 28.21 -8.90
N PRO A 482 -24.98 28.86 -8.23
CA PRO A 482 -26.38 28.45 -8.31
C PRO A 482 -26.83 28.34 -9.78
N GLY A 483 -27.34 27.17 -10.17
CA GLY A 483 -27.74 26.88 -11.54
C GLY A 483 -26.73 26.06 -12.35
N ASP A 484 -25.55 25.75 -11.80
CA ASP A 484 -24.58 24.88 -12.49
C ASP A 484 -24.83 23.39 -12.32
N LEU A 485 -25.54 23.00 -11.27
CA LEU A 485 -25.82 21.59 -10.93
C LEU A 485 -27.22 21.18 -11.38
N CYS A 486 -27.25 20.48 -12.50
CA CYS A 486 -28.43 20.13 -13.28
C CYS A 486 -28.59 18.61 -13.28
N LYS A 487 -28.76 18.03 -12.08
CA LYS A 487 -28.66 16.58 -11.86
C LYS A 487 -29.67 15.76 -12.63
N ASP A 488 -30.78 16.35 -13.02
CA ASP A 488 -31.79 15.68 -13.85
C ASP A 488 -31.30 15.48 -15.29
N ASP A 489 -30.40 16.34 -15.76
CA ASP A 489 -29.90 16.36 -17.14
C ASP A 489 -28.47 15.81 -17.28
N PHE A 490 -27.63 15.92 -16.25
CA PHE A 490 -26.21 15.55 -16.29
C PHE A 490 -25.79 14.62 -15.16
N LEU A 491 -24.77 13.81 -15.43
CA LEU A 491 -23.92 13.21 -14.39
C LEU A 491 -22.84 14.20 -13.99
N TYR A 492 -22.51 14.29 -12.70
CA TYR A 492 -21.45 15.15 -12.20
C TYR A 492 -20.25 14.37 -11.71
N GLY A 493 -19.08 14.77 -12.18
CA GLY A 493 -17.80 14.21 -11.77
C GLY A 493 -16.78 15.29 -11.39
N ILE A 494 -15.82 14.94 -10.54
CA ILE A 494 -14.68 15.81 -10.20
C ILE A 494 -13.44 14.96 -9.89
N THR A 495 -12.26 15.49 -10.22
CA THR A 495 -10.99 14.98 -9.70
C THR A 495 -10.48 15.91 -8.60
N LEU A 496 -10.19 15.35 -7.43
CA LEU A 496 -9.43 15.98 -6.36
C LEU A 496 -7.97 15.56 -6.44
N ARG A 497 -7.08 16.36 -5.85
CA ARG A 497 -5.65 16.09 -5.76
C ARG A 497 -5.17 16.46 -4.37
N ASP A 498 -4.11 15.82 -3.88
CA ASP A 498 -3.45 16.25 -2.65
C ASP A 498 -3.20 17.78 -2.71
N PRO A 499 -3.76 18.57 -1.77
CA PRO A 499 -3.77 20.02 -1.90
C PRO A 499 -2.37 20.63 -1.97
N VAL A 500 -1.39 20.03 -1.30
CA VAL A 500 0.00 20.50 -1.33
C VAL A 500 0.64 20.18 -2.68
N SER A 501 0.43 18.97 -3.20
CA SER A 501 0.90 18.54 -4.53
C SER A 501 0.25 19.35 -5.65
N ARG A 502 -1.02 19.75 -5.50
CA ARG A 502 -1.68 20.70 -6.41
C ARG A 502 -0.98 22.06 -6.40
N ILE A 503 -0.67 22.61 -5.22
CA ILE A 503 0.04 23.89 -5.10
C ILE A 503 1.43 23.81 -5.69
N GLU A 504 2.15 22.71 -5.47
CA GLU A 504 3.46 22.46 -6.06
C GLU A 504 3.38 22.39 -7.59
N SER A 505 2.39 21.69 -8.13
CA SER A 505 2.13 21.64 -9.58
C SER A 505 1.76 23.02 -10.15
N TYR A 506 0.97 23.80 -9.41
CA TYR A 506 0.67 25.18 -9.78
C TYR A 506 1.92 26.06 -9.76
N ALA A 507 2.78 25.93 -8.74
CA ALA A 507 4.04 26.64 -8.65
C ALA A 507 4.97 26.32 -9.82
N ASN A 508 5.05 25.05 -10.25
CA ASN A 508 5.84 24.61 -11.40
C ASN A 508 5.28 25.08 -12.73
N TRP A 509 3.96 25.08 -12.89
CA TRP A 509 3.35 25.63 -14.10
C TRP A 509 3.55 27.15 -14.18
N ASN A 510 3.39 27.84 -13.05
CA ASN A 510 3.50 29.28 -12.96
C ASN A 510 4.95 29.78 -12.93
N SER A 511 5.95 28.95 -12.63
CA SER A 511 7.37 29.38 -12.61
C SER A 511 7.85 29.87 -13.98
N ASN A 512 7.31 29.31 -15.06
CA ASN A 512 7.54 29.75 -16.44
C ASN A 512 6.84 31.10 -16.75
N ALA A 513 5.79 31.45 -16.01
CA ALA A 513 5.01 32.68 -16.21
C ALA A 513 5.38 33.81 -15.23
N VAL A 514 5.89 33.47 -14.04
CA VAL A 514 6.13 34.35 -12.90
C VAL A 514 7.50 34.02 -12.29
N ASN A 515 8.58 34.31 -13.03
CA ASN A 515 9.99 34.33 -12.61
C ASN A 515 10.35 33.57 -11.30
N GLY A 516 10.02 32.29 -11.21
CA GLY A 516 10.44 31.30 -10.19
C GLY A 516 10.24 31.59 -8.69
N ALA A 517 9.84 32.78 -8.23
CA ALA A 517 10.13 33.22 -6.86
C ALA A 517 8.94 33.67 -5.99
N GLU A 518 7.71 33.76 -6.50
CA GLU A 518 6.62 34.47 -5.79
C GLU A 518 5.75 33.61 -4.84
N TRP A 519 5.82 32.28 -4.90
CA TRP A 519 4.94 31.43 -4.07
C TRP A 519 5.15 31.65 -2.55
N LYS A 520 6.38 31.99 -2.13
CA LYS A 520 6.69 32.35 -0.73
C LYS A 520 5.95 33.61 -0.28
N GLY A 521 5.77 34.57 -1.19
CA GLY A 521 5.02 35.79 -0.94
C GLY A 521 3.54 35.50 -0.69
N TYR A 522 2.93 34.63 -1.49
CA TYR A 522 1.56 34.17 -1.27
C TYR A 522 1.40 33.44 0.07
N MET A 523 2.32 32.53 0.41
CA MET A 523 2.32 31.85 1.72
C MET A 523 2.29 32.86 2.87
N SER A 524 3.19 33.85 2.84
CA SER A 524 3.30 34.90 3.86
C SER A 524 2.04 35.76 3.94
N CYS A 525 1.48 36.20 2.81
CA CYS A 525 0.30 37.06 2.80
C CYS A 525 -0.96 36.33 3.31
N ILE A 526 -1.14 35.05 2.97
CA ILE A 526 -2.27 34.24 3.43
C ILE A 526 -2.18 33.98 4.93
N GLN A 527 -0.99 33.64 5.44
CA GLN A 527 -0.77 33.49 6.88
C GLN A 527 -1.08 34.78 7.65
N ARG A 528 -0.74 35.94 7.08
CA ARG A 528 -1.04 37.26 7.64
C ARG A 528 -2.48 37.72 7.39
N ARG A 529 -3.24 37.00 6.58
CA ARG A 529 -4.60 37.37 6.14
C ARG A 529 -4.70 38.79 5.59
N ASN A 530 -3.68 39.20 4.83
CA ASN A 530 -3.57 40.56 4.31
C ASN A 530 -3.47 40.52 2.78
N ALA A 531 -4.61 40.78 2.12
CA ALA A 531 -4.70 40.76 0.66
C ALA A 531 -3.76 41.79 0.00
N SER A 532 -3.60 42.96 0.60
CA SER A 532 -2.73 44.02 0.10
C SER A 532 -1.24 43.68 0.20
N ALA A 533 -0.88 42.65 0.96
CA ALA A 533 0.48 42.14 1.08
C ALA A 533 0.77 40.95 0.16
N CYS A 534 -0.23 40.47 -0.60
CA CYS A 534 0.00 39.41 -1.57
C CYS A 534 0.77 39.95 -2.77
N PRO A 535 1.71 39.17 -3.34
CA PRO A 535 2.44 39.56 -4.54
C PRO A 535 1.48 40.03 -5.64
N ALA A 536 1.81 41.17 -6.25
CA ALA A 536 1.14 41.64 -7.46
C ALA A 536 2.03 41.25 -8.64
N VAL A 537 1.46 40.59 -9.65
CA VAL A 537 2.20 40.27 -10.87
C VAL A 537 2.32 41.54 -11.72
N GLU A 538 3.45 42.25 -11.61
CA GLU A 538 3.70 43.46 -12.38
C GLU A 538 3.69 43.20 -13.90
N GLY A 539 3.12 44.12 -14.68
CA GLY A 539 3.26 44.13 -16.14
C GLY A 539 2.28 43.27 -16.94
N ARG A 540 1.29 42.61 -16.32
CA ARG A 540 0.22 41.92 -17.04
C ARG A 540 -1.13 42.62 -16.78
N PRO A 541 -1.97 42.88 -17.81
CA PRO A 541 -3.26 43.53 -17.61
C PRO A 541 -4.04 42.82 -16.51
N ILE A 542 -4.55 43.59 -15.55
CA ILE A 542 -5.28 43.12 -14.34
C ILE A 542 -6.38 42.09 -14.69
N ALA A 543 -6.93 42.16 -15.91
CA ALA A 543 -7.94 41.25 -16.43
C ALA A 543 -7.47 39.82 -16.74
N ARG A 544 -6.16 39.54 -16.85
CA ARG A 544 -5.66 38.20 -17.22
C ARG A 544 -4.82 37.48 -16.16
N VAL A 545 -4.23 38.16 -15.16
CA VAL A 545 -3.19 37.53 -14.31
C VAL A 545 -3.27 37.84 -12.80
N ASN A 546 -4.34 38.47 -12.31
CA ASN A 546 -4.57 38.58 -10.85
C ASN A 546 -5.42 37.43 -10.29
N TRP A 547 -4.98 36.20 -10.55
CA TRP A 547 -5.48 34.98 -9.88
C TRP A 547 -5.06 34.93 -8.41
N GLY A 548 -4.04 35.73 -8.07
CA GLY A 548 -3.70 36.17 -6.72
C GLY A 548 -3.56 35.01 -5.74
N TYR A 549 -3.94 35.25 -4.49
CA TYR A 549 -3.85 34.26 -3.42
C TYR A 549 -4.90 33.13 -3.51
N ARG A 550 -5.95 33.27 -4.36
CA ARG A 550 -7.10 32.36 -4.36
C ARG A 550 -6.71 30.94 -4.76
N GLU A 551 -5.84 30.82 -5.75
CA GLU A 551 -5.28 29.54 -6.20
C GLU A 551 -4.27 28.94 -5.21
N TRP A 552 -3.91 29.64 -4.13
CA TRP A 552 -2.96 29.18 -3.10
C TRP A 552 -3.64 28.92 -1.74
N ASP A 553 -4.92 29.24 -1.60
CA ASP A 553 -5.65 29.29 -0.33
C ASP A 553 -6.98 28.56 -0.40
N ASN A 554 -6.98 27.27 -0.05
CA ASN A 554 -8.14 26.37 -0.03
C ASN A 554 -8.92 26.44 -1.35
N PHE A 555 -8.21 26.23 -2.46
CA PHE A 555 -8.72 26.48 -3.80
C PHE A 555 -9.86 25.54 -4.18
N ASN A 556 -9.79 24.26 -3.78
CA ASN A 556 -10.90 23.33 -4.04
C ASN A 556 -12.17 23.84 -3.36
N ILE A 557 -12.08 24.24 -2.08
CA ILE A 557 -13.23 24.81 -1.36
C ILE A 557 -13.72 26.10 -2.01
N ARG A 558 -12.82 26.96 -2.52
CA ARG A 558 -13.21 28.20 -3.21
C ARG A 558 -13.96 27.93 -4.51
N VAL A 559 -13.54 26.95 -5.29
CA VAL A 559 -14.22 26.55 -6.53
C VAL A 559 -15.60 25.99 -6.21
N LEU A 560 -15.70 25.09 -5.23
CA LEU A 560 -16.95 24.44 -4.83
C LEU A 560 -17.93 25.39 -4.12
N GLY A 561 -17.41 26.37 -3.39
CA GLY A 561 -18.21 27.38 -2.69
C GLY A 561 -18.70 28.53 -3.57
N GLY A 562 -18.36 28.51 -4.86
CA GLY A 562 -18.85 29.48 -5.82
C GLY A 562 -18.31 30.90 -5.65
N TYR A 563 -18.99 31.83 -6.31
CA TYR A 563 -18.57 33.23 -6.40
C TYR A 563 -18.25 33.88 -5.05
N ASP A 564 -19.11 33.68 -4.06
CA ASP A 564 -18.99 34.34 -2.75
C ASP A 564 -17.78 33.81 -1.98
N VAL A 565 -17.54 32.50 -2.00
CA VAL A 565 -16.40 31.88 -1.31
C VAL A 565 -15.09 32.18 -2.05
N MET A 566 -15.12 32.17 -3.38
CA MET A 566 -13.97 32.51 -4.21
C MET A 566 -13.43 33.92 -3.90
N ARG A 567 -14.31 34.88 -3.58
CA ARG A 567 -13.94 36.27 -3.28
C ARG A 567 -13.52 36.55 -1.85
N LEU A 568 -13.62 35.59 -0.93
CA LEU A 568 -13.21 35.79 0.46
C LEU A 568 -11.74 36.23 0.54
N PRO A 569 -11.35 37.08 1.52
CA PRO A 569 -9.96 37.48 1.72
C PRO A 569 -9.04 36.26 1.97
N PRO A 570 -7.70 36.44 1.90
CA PRO A 570 -6.76 35.36 2.20
C PRO A 570 -6.98 34.82 3.62
N GLY A 571 -7.05 33.50 3.75
CA GLY A 571 -7.36 32.78 4.99
C GLY A 571 -8.81 32.93 5.46
N GLY A 572 -9.70 33.42 4.58
CA GLY A 572 -11.13 33.62 4.86
C GLY A 572 -11.99 32.35 4.76
N VAL A 573 -11.49 31.30 4.12
CA VAL A 573 -12.14 29.98 4.10
C VAL A 573 -12.17 29.41 5.52
N ASN A 574 -13.26 28.74 5.89
CA ASN A 574 -13.54 28.30 7.26
C ASN A 574 -14.29 26.96 7.25
N ALA A 575 -14.64 26.44 8.43
CA ALA A 575 -15.27 25.13 8.56
C ALA A 575 -16.68 25.03 7.94
N SER A 576 -17.46 26.13 7.91
CA SER A 576 -18.78 26.07 7.27
C SER A 576 -18.67 25.96 5.74
N HIS A 577 -17.64 26.56 5.15
CA HIS A 577 -17.35 26.37 3.72
C HIS A 577 -16.91 24.94 3.40
N LEU A 578 -16.12 24.31 4.29
CA LEU A 578 -15.80 22.88 4.16
C LEU A 578 -17.05 22.01 4.21
N ALA A 579 -17.91 22.18 5.22
CA ALA A 579 -19.14 21.41 5.34
C ALA A 579 -20.01 21.55 4.07
N ALA A 580 -20.19 22.77 3.57
CA ALA A 580 -20.94 23.00 2.34
C ALA A 580 -20.30 22.33 1.11
N ALA A 581 -18.98 22.29 1.01
CA ALA A 581 -18.28 21.62 -0.07
C ALA A 581 -18.39 20.09 0.02
N VAL A 582 -18.34 19.51 1.22
CA VAL A 582 -18.60 18.08 1.45
C VAL A 582 -20.03 17.74 1.04
N ASP A 583 -21.02 18.48 1.55
CA ASP A 583 -22.44 18.29 1.21
C ASP A 583 -22.66 18.38 -0.31
N LEU A 584 -21.91 19.26 -1.00
CA LEU A 584 -21.96 19.39 -2.45
C LEU A 584 -21.33 18.22 -3.19
N LEU A 585 -20.22 17.67 -2.71
CA LEU A 585 -19.54 16.54 -3.36
C LEU A 585 -20.21 15.20 -3.07
N GLU A 586 -20.85 15.01 -1.92
CA GLU A 586 -21.71 13.85 -1.63
C GLU A 586 -22.89 13.73 -2.61
N GLN A 587 -23.19 14.83 -3.30
CA GLN A 587 -24.22 14.93 -4.31
C GLN A 587 -23.75 14.59 -5.73
N PHE A 588 -22.44 14.38 -5.95
CA PHE A 588 -21.86 14.05 -7.26
C PHE A 588 -21.98 12.56 -7.54
N ASP A 589 -22.06 12.20 -8.81
CA ASP A 589 -22.09 10.79 -9.23
C ASP A 589 -20.72 10.13 -9.12
N LEU A 590 -19.64 10.93 -9.22
CA LEU A 590 -18.26 10.46 -9.14
C LEU A 590 -17.32 11.51 -8.53
N VAL A 591 -16.56 11.12 -7.50
CA VAL A 591 -15.45 11.90 -6.95
C VAL A 591 -14.20 11.01 -7.03
N LEU A 592 -13.18 11.47 -7.75
CA LEU A 592 -11.94 10.72 -7.94
C LEU A 592 -10.77 11.43 -7.25
N LEU A 593 -9.80 10.67 -6.77
CA LEU A 593 -8.50 11.19 -6.36
C LEU A 593 -7.50 10.99 -7.50
N LEU A 594 -6.75 12.04 -7.85
CA LEU A 594 -5.80 12.03 -8.96
C LEU A 594 -4.74 10.94 -8.77
N GLU A 595 -4.24 10.82 -7.54
CA GLU A 595 -3.24 9.86 -7.11
C GLU A 595 -3.71 8.40 -7.27
N ASP A 596 -5.02 8.17 -7.26
CA ASP A 596 -5.65 6.87 -7.35
C ASP A 596 -6.33 6.61 -8.69
N LEU A 597 -6.15 7.46 -9.72
CA LEU A 597 -6.83 7.26 -11.01
C LEU A 597 -6.57 5.87 -11.57
N GLU A 598 -5.33 5.38 -11.51
CA GLU A 598 -4.95 4.05 -12.01
C GLU A 598 -5.30 2.90 -11.06
N SER A 599 -5.92 3.18 -9.91
CA SER A 599 -6.32 2.14 -8.97
C SER A 599 -7.46 1.30 -9.55
N GLY A 600 -7.50 0.01 -9.19
CA GLY A 600 -8.56 -0.89 -9.65
C GLY A 600 -9.95 -0.44 -9.19
N CYS A 601 -10.05 0.17 -8.00
CA CYS A 601 -11.31 0.70 -7.47
C CYS A 601 -11.78 1.92 -8.27
N THR A 602 -10.89 2.89 -8.52
CA THR A 602 -11.20 4.07 -9.33
C THR A 602 -11.61 3.68 -10.75
N MET A 603 -10.88 2.75 -11.37
CA MET A 603 -11.21 2.24 -12.70
C MET A 603 -12.57 1.54 -12.73
N ALA A 604 -12.92 0.80 -11.68
CA ALA A 604 -14.25 0.18 -11.55
C ALA A 604 -15.36 1.23 -11.41
N GLU A 605 -15.14 2.29 -10.63
CA GLU A 605 -16.10 3.37 -10.46
C GLU A 605 -16.26 4.23 -11.72
N MET A 606 -15.17 4.57 -12.41
CA MET A 606 -15.21 5.21 -13.73
C MET A 606 -15.98 4.35 -14.73
N LYS A 607 -15.76 3.04 -14.72
CA LYS A 607 -16.53 2.12 -15.57
C LYS A 607 -18.00 2.09 -15.19
N ARG A 608 -18.32 2.06 -13.90
CA ARG A 608 -19.69 2.00 -13.38
C ARG A 608 -20.48 3.27 -13.74
N VAL A 609 -19.88 4.45 -13.55
CA VAL A 609 -20.55 5.75 -13.72
C VAL A 609 -20.45 6.25 -15.16
N LEU A 610 -19.24 6.28 -15.72
CA LEU A 610 -18.96 6.87 -17.03
C LEU A 610 -19.07 5.84 -18.16
N GLY A 611 -18.95 4.54 -17.86
CA GLY A 611 -18.79 3.49 -18.87
C GLY A 611 -17.36 3.38 -19.40
N TRP A 612 -16.41 4.12 -18.80
CA TRP A 612 -15.05 4.20 -19.30
C TRP A 612 -14.21 3.01 -18.85
N SER A 613 -13.23 2.64 -19.67
CA SER A 613 -12.15 1.74 -19.27
C SER A 613 -10.87 2.21 -19.95
N PRO A 614 -10.32 3.37 -19.52
CA PRO A 614 -9.14 3.95 -20.12
C PRO A 614 -8.00 2.92 -20.13
N LYS A 615 -7.26 2.84 -21.23
CA LYS A 615 -6.12 1.95 -21.38
C LYS A 615 -4.83 2.74 -21.27
N GLY A 616 -3.87 2.21 -20.53
CA GLY A 616 -2.54 2.83 -20.38
C GLY A 616 -2.47 3.81 -19.22
N GLU A 617 -1.26 4.31 -18.96
CA GLU A 617 -1.05 5.43 -18.02
C GLU A 617 -1.72 6.67 -18.62
N SER A 618 -2.27 7.55 -17.77
CA SER A 618 -2.74 8.84 -18.29
C SER A 618 -1.55 9.57 -18.91
N PRO A 619 -1.67 10.11 -20.15
CA PRO A 619 -0.57 10.75 -20.87
C PRO A 619 0.17 11.80 -20.03
N HIS A 620 -0.57 12.46 -19.13
CA HIS A 620 -0.05 13.54 -18.30
C HIS A 620 -0.08 13.28 -16.78
N ALA A 621 -0.44 12.08 -16.30
CA ALA A 621 -0.47 11.82 -14.85
C ALA A 621 0.91 11.93 -14.17
N ARG A 622 2.01 11.89 -14.94
CA ARG A 622 3.37 11.93 -14.39
C ARG A 622 4.34 12.89 -15.08
N GLU A 623 3.90 13.63 -16.10
CA GLU A 623 4.74 14.62 -16.78
C GLU A 623 4.83 15.92 -15.96
N ASN A 624 5.48 15.87 -14.79
CA ASN A 624 6.09 17.05 -14.19
C ASN A 624 7.57 17.14 -14.62
N ASP A 625 7.84 16.96 -15.91
CA ASP A 625 9.18 17.12 -16.52
C ASP A 625 9.72 18.57 -16.42
N HIS A 626 8.96 19.44 -15.73
CA HIS A 626 9.26 20.82 -15.40
C HIS A 626 9.33 21.08 -13.87
N SER A 627 9.59 20.05 -13.05
CA SER A 627 9.62 20.11 -11.58
C SER A 627 10.79 20.91 -10.98
N GLN A 628 10.87 22.21 -11.28
CA GLN A 628 11.84 23.12 -10.68
C GLN A 628 11.54 23.41 -9.20
N VAL A 629 10.27 23.37 -8.82
CA VAL A 629 9.79 23.62 -7.46
C VAL A 629 9.38 22.29 -6.85
N VAL A 630 10.20 21.83 -5.90
CA VAL A 630 9.86 20.75 -4.97
C VAL A 630 9.89 21.35 -3.57
N PHE A 631 8.78 21.30 -2.87
CA PHE A 631 8.68 21.84 -1.52
C PHE A 631 9.41 20.93 -0.52
N THR A 632 10.19 21.52 0.36
CA THR A 632 10.75 20.79 1.51
C THR A 632 9.62 20.32 2.44
N GLU A 633 9.88 19.32 3.27
CA GLU A 633 8.91 18.82 4.25
C GLU A 633 8.29 19.94 5.10
N GLY A 634 9.13 20.87 5.59
CA GLY A 634 8.67 22.03 6.36
C GLY A 634 7.78 22.98 5.55
N GLN A 635 8.02 23.13 4.25
CA GLN A 635 7.19 23.94 3.34
C GLN A 635 5.87 23.24 3.03
N ARG A 636 5.90 21.92 2.77
CA ARG A 636 4.69 21.09 2.58
C ARG A 636 3.79 21.17 3.82
N ALA A 637 4.37 21.02 5.01
CA ALA A 637 3.63 21.17 6.27
C ALA A 637 3.05 22.58 6.47
N ALA A 638 3.77 23.63 6.04
CA ALA A 638 3.26 24.99 6.08
C ALA A 638 2.07 25.21 5.12
N TRP A 639 2.16 24.68 3.90
CA TRP A 639 1.07 24.75 2.92
C TRP A 639 -0.14 23.93 3.35
N ALA A 640 0.06 22.74 3.92
CA ALA A 640 -1.01 21.92 4.49
C ALA A 640 -1.76 22.67 5.60
N ARG A 641 -1.06 23.42 6.46
CA ARG A 641 -1.71 24.25 7.50
C ARG A 641 -2.54 25.40 6.92
N ILE A 642 -2.07 26.04 5.86
CA ILE A 642 -2.81 27.10 5.16
C ILE A 642 -4.06 26.51 4.48
N ASN A 643 -3.88 25.39 3.80
CA ASN A 643 -4.90 24.71 3.00
C ASN A 643 -5.60 23.60 3.79
N ARG A 644 -5.73 23.74 5.11
CA ARG A 644 -6.23 22.68 5.98
C ARG A 644 -7.64 22.22 5.64
N PHE A 645 -8.47 23.07 5.03
CA PHE A 645 -9.83 22.70 4.66
C PHE A 645 -9.85 21.92 3.35
N ASP A 646 -9.00 22.28 2.38
CA ASP A 646 -8.77 21.41 1.22
C ASP A 646 -8.18 20.05 1.66
N VAL A 647 -7.28 20.02 2.65
CA VAL A 647 -6.72 18.76 3.18
C VAL A 647 -7.83 17.93 3.83
N GLN A 648 -8.70 18.54 4.63
CA GLN A 648 -9.83 17.84 5.24
C GLN A 648 -10.85 17.34 4.20
N LEU A 649 -11.11 18.13 3.14
CA LEU A 649 -11.95 17.70 2.03
C LEU A 649 -11.33 16.50 1.32
N TYR A 650 -10.04 16.57 0.98
CA TYR A 650 -9.31 15.50 0.32
C TYR A 650 -9.27 14.22 1.17
N THR A 651 -9.07 14.31 2.49
CA THR A 651 -9.07 13.14 3.39
C THR A 651 -10.47 12.55 3.61
N HIS A 652 -11.53 13.32 3.40
CA HIS A 652 -12.89 12.82 3.56
C HIS A 652 -13.28 11.84 2.46
N PHE A 653 -12.87 12.10 1.22
CA PHE A 653 -13.10 11.27 0.04
C PHE A 653 -11.92 10.31 -0.18
#